data_AF-A0A0D7NBQ7-F1
#
_entry.id   AF-A0A0D7NBQ7-F1
#
_cell.length_a   1.000
_cell.length_b   1.000
_cell.length_c   1.000
_cell.angle_alpha   90.00
_cell.angle_beta   90.00
_cell.angle_gamma   90.00
#
_symmetry.space_group_name_H-M   'P 1'
#
loop_
_entity.id
_entity.type
_entity.pdbx_description
1 polymer ?
#
loop_
_entity_poly.entity_id
_entity_poly.type
_entity_poly.pdbx_seq_one_letter_code
_entity_poly.pdbx_strand_id
1 'polypeptide(L)'
;MAEISKLLREIPKKLEAAEQLSRALELCTRDGFPDHAAFDPWLARKLRKRNHLVPTSDPLGARHSFFTSTSGEVQRLARLMKGSTREKPAGLQDALKYELFACFFRGSEQGRQFLEKIVQEFDDAELTEDLSAASSIELRLRLFAAIERERGQDAFMILGRLNENDLDPGEYAYLRALCHFRSGQFNEAIQYAARVPLSAVDGARAVELRAKSHAYLGDVAGVKQTIALLAKDDFTVCQLLLLAELTAYHSDSLAHGLSLVEDHPLFARPANISPDDPGYGEFQKFHVRLLTGFQERLHEIAEAKAAEDETEAVSMDVDALVATDPVLKRTCVAAIFRSQLADTAPQPPIAQSIVQSLVPSIQARDNEAVLILFQSLYRIGAFDEFMRQFPSIWTEDLHDEGWIDLVGLAYEVASTTRHKLADQIRKVIEALGAKDVQASAEEAARRQEIVRHLTPMGREAYRLAAAAMDETDQRDVLWRDAGLLALGYFRILEIELNQRFLRPVANGIVLAQLASATAAASEDGRKPWKNALKSLKSLVSDPSERLMLGPLRNMCSDFANPPPEVDANLRRFVQAAFEAQLTPAGKFAFYASQLTDTFSSARVGSYRNPPAHGRFVGLSEAQTCRRLVDESLKLYFTWFRDYAT
;
A
#
# COMPACT_ATOMS: atom_id res chain seq x y z
N MET A 1 6.12 -47.66 24.16
CA MET A 1 5.11 -48.09 23.17
C MET A 1 3.66 -47.94 23.68
N ALA A 2 3.20 -48.64 24.74
CA ALA A 2 1.80 -48.48 25.22
C ALA A 2 1.50 -47.09 25.83
N GLU A 3 2.52 -46.42 26.37
CA GLU A 3 2.42 -45.11 27.01
C GLU A 3 2.24 -43.96 26.02
N ILE A 4 3.05 -43.87 24.95
CA ILE A 4 2.92 -42.82 23.91
C ILE A 4 1.56 -42.94 23.19
N SER A 5 1.13 -44.16 22.87
CA SER A 5 -0.21 -44.41 22.31
C SER A 5 -1.37 -43.96 23.22
N LYS A 6 -1.15 -43.90 24.54
CA LYS A 6 -2.13 -43.36 25.50
C LYS A 6 -2.09 -41.84 25.47
N LEU A 7 -0.92 -41.23 25.53
CA LEU A 7 -0.73 -39.77 25.46
C LEU A 7 -1.29 -39.17 24.15
N LEU A 8 -1.09 -39.84 23.02
CA LEU A 8 -1.67 -39.42 21.73
C LEU A 8 -3.21 -39.39 21.71
N ARG A 9 -3.87 -40.21 22.55
CA ARG A 9 -5.35 -40.20 22.71
C ARG A 9 -5.82 -39.11 23.66
N GLU A 10 -4.93 -38.68 24.56
CA GLU A 10 -5.17 -37.63 25.55
C GLU A 10 -4.97 -36.22 24.95
N ILE A 11 -4.35 -36.10 23.75
CA ILE A 11 -4.32 -34.84 22.99
C ILE A 11 -5.76 -34.31 22.87
N PRO A 12 -6.07 -33.13 23.45
CA PRO A 12 -7.43 -32.63 23.48
C PRO A 12 -7.97 -32.44 22.07
N LYS A 13 -9.13 -33.03 21.78
CA LYS A 13 -9.79 -32.93 20.47
C LYS A 13 -10.20 -31.51 20.09
N LYS A 14 -10.25 -30.60 21.07
CA LYS A 14 -10.60 -29.18 20.92
C LYS A 14 -9.45 -28.33 20.40
N LEU A 15 -8.21 -28.81 20.43
CA LEU A 15 -7.07 -28.08 19.86
C LEU A 15 -7.19 -28.01 18.33
N GLU A 16 -6.55 -27.02 17.72
CA GLU A 16 -6.46 -26.94 16.26
C GLU A 16 -5.65 -28.10 15.67
N ALA A 17 -5.91 -28.47 14.42
CA ALA A 17 -5.28 -29.65 13.82
C ALA A 17 -3.75 -29.54 13.75
N ALA A 18 -3.23 -28.34 13.48
CA ALA A 18 -1.80 -28.06 13.48
C ALA A 18 -1.17 -28.25 14.87
N GLU A 19 -1.85 -27.81 15.92
CA GLU A 19 -1.35 -27.97 17.29
C GLU A 19 -1.44 -29.43 17.76
N GLN A 20 -2.53 -30.13 17.42
CA GLN A 20 -2.63 -31.57 17.68
C GLN A 20 -1.53 -32.34 16.95
N LEU A 21 -1.23 -31.97 15.71
CA LEU A 21 -0.16 -32.58 14.91
C LEU A 21 1.22 -32.28 15.49
N SER A 22 1.50 -31.03 15.85
CA SER A 22 2.77 -30.63 16.47
C SER A 22 3.02 -31.39 17.77
N ARG A 23 2.02 -31.45 18.67
CA ARG A 23 2.12 -32.22 19.92
C ARG A 23 2.30 -33.72 19.67
N ALA A 24 1.63 -34.26 18.66
CA ALA A 24 1.80 -35.67 18.30
C ALA A 24 3.22 -35.96 17.78
N LEU A 25 3.76 -35.08 16.94
CA LEU A 25 5.13 -35.15 16.45
C LEU A 25 6.12 -35.08 17.62
N GLU A 26 5.99 -34.10 18.52
CA GLU A 26 6.83 -33.97 19.71
C GLU A 26 6.80 -35.21 20.62
N LEU A 27 5.60 -35.75 20.87
CA LEU A 27 5.45 -36.96 21.68
C LEU A 27 6.11 -38.17 21.03
N CYS A 28 6.08 -38.28 19.71
CA CYS A 28 6.63 -39.40 18.95
C CYS A 28 8.12 -39.25 18.66
N THR A 29 8.74 -38.10 18.93
CA THR A 29 10.19 -37.87 18.76
C THR A 29 10.93 -37.53 20.07
N ARG A 30 10.20 -37.49 21.20
CA ARG A 30 10.73 -37.05 22.51
C ARG A 30 11.98 -37.80 22.97
N ASP A 31 12.01 -39.11 22.76
CA ASP A 31 13.03 -39.99 23.34
C ASP A 31 14.26 -40.13 22.42
N GLY A 32 14.42 -39.25 21.43
CA GLY A 32 15.54 -39.24 20.47
C GLY A 32 15.43 -40.26 19.34
N PHE A 33 14.29 -40.95 19.24
CA PHE A 33 13.96 -41.93 18.20
C PHE A 33 12.50 -41.75 17.77
N PRO A 34 12.15 -42.04 16.49
CA PRO A 34 10.78 -41.89 16.00
C PRO A 34 9.90 -43.09 16.39
N ASP A 35 8.81 -42.87 17.13
CA ASP A 35 7.82 -43.92 17.48
C ASP A 35 6.75 -44.07 16.38
N HIS A 36 7.12 -44.73 15.28
CA HIS A 36 6.22 -45.03 14.14
C HIS A 36 5.00 -45.86 14.55
N ALA A 37 5.18 -46.78 15.49
CA ALA A 37 4.12 -47.69 15.93
C ALA A 37 2.97 -46.94 16.64
N ALA A 38 3.27 -45.83 17.31
CA ALA A 38 2.27 -44.95 17.90
C ALA A 38 1.75 -43.90 16.90
N PHE A 39 2.64 -43.31 16.09
CA PHE A 39 2.31 -42.22 15.18
C PHE A 39 1.43 -42.65 14.01
N ASP A 40 1.77 -43.74 13.31
CA ASP A 40 1.11 -44.13 12.06
C ASP A 40 -0.38 -44.46 12.28
N PRO A 41 -0.78 -45.27 13.28
CA PRO A 41 -2.19 -45.56 13.52
C PRO A 41 -2.98 -44.34 14.01
N TRP A 42 -2.30 -43.37 14.64
CA TRP A 42 -2.92 -42.12 15.08
C TRP A 42 -3.18 -41.20 13.90
N LEU A 43 -2.15 -40.94 13.08
CA LEU A 43 -2.27 -40.08 11.90
C LEU A 43 -3.24 -40.72 10.89
N ALA A 44 -3.13 -42.03 10.64
CA ALA A 44 -4.09 -42.76 9.81
C ALA A 44 -5.53 -42.62 10.32
N ARG A 45 -5.78 -42.54 11.64
CA ARG A 45 -7.13 -42.33 12.18
C ARG A 45 -7.62 -40.90 12.02
N LYS A 46 -6.71 -39.92 12.09
CA LYS A 46 -7.00 -38.51 11.82
C LYS A 46 -7.30 -38.28 10.35
N LEU A 47 -6.57 -38.96 9.47
CA LEU A 47 -6.73 -38.91 8.01
C LEU A 47 -7.87 -39.79 7.49
N ARG A 48 -8.16 -40.96 8.09
CA ARG A 48 -9.27 -41.88 7.72
C ARG A 48 -10.65 -41.25 7.76
N LYS A 49 -10.81 -40.16 8.52
CA LYS A 49 -12.06 -39.39 8.55
C LYS A 49 -12.18 -38.35 7.43
N ARG A 50 -11.14 -38.18 6.61
CA ARG A 50 -10.98 -37.11 5.59
C ARG A 50 -10.00 -37.54 4.48
N ASN A 51 -10.26 -38.67 3.83
CA ASN A 51 -9.30 -39.31 2.92
C ASN A 51 -8.97 -38.55 1.61
N HIS A 52 -9.61 -37.41 1.30
CA HIS A 52 -9.58 -36.87 -0.08
C HIS A 52 -9.37 -35.34 -0.21
N LEU A 53 -9.04 -34.62 0.86
CA LEU A 53 -8.80 -33.18 0.74
C LEU A 53 -7.39 -32.90 0.24
N VAL A 54 -7.23 -32.15 -0.86
CA VAL A 54 -5.97 -31.55 -1.32
C VAL A 54 -5.59 -30.38 -0.38
N PRO A 55 -4.30 -30.09 -0.16
CA PRO A 55 -3.90 -29.07 0.80
C PRO A 55 -4.05 -27.68 0.20
N THR A 56 -4.75 -26.79 0.89
CA THR A 56 -4.64 -25.35 0.69
C THR A 56 -4.48 -24.65 2.02
N SER A 57 -3.58 -23.67 2.08
CA SER A 57 -3.80 -22.46 2.87
C SER A 57 -5.14 -21.90 2.43
N ASP A 58 -6.15 -21.97 3.28
CA ASP A 58 -7.45 -21.42 2.95
C ASP A 58 -7.40 -19.89 3.16
N PRO A 59 -7.43 -19.07 2.09
CA PRO A 59 -7.54 -17.62 2.25
C PRO A 59 -8.86 -17.19 2.90
N LEU A 60 -9.84 -18.10 3.02
CA LEU A 60 -11.14 -17.90 3.66
C LEU A 60 -11.13 -18.29 5.16
N GLY A 61 -9.97 -18.68 5.70
CA GLY A 61 -9.74 -18.81 7.14
C GLY A 61 -10.38 -20.04 7.81
N ALA A 62 -10.76 -21.09 7.09
CA ALA A 62 -11.22 -22.30 7.77
C ALA A 62 -10.12 -22.90 8.68
N ARG A 63 -10.55 -23.44 9.84
CA ARG A 63 -9.72 -24.29 10.70
C ARG A 63 -8.90 -25.25 9.85
N HIS A 64 -7.57 -25.24 10.02
CA HIS A 64 -6.68 -26.04 9.20
C HIS A 64 -7.13 -27.50 9.29
N SER A 65 -7.39 -28.12 8.15
CA SER A 65 -7.67 -29.55 8.16
C SER A 65 -6.43 -30.30 8.66
N PHE A 66 -6.60 -31.48 9.24
CA PHE A 66 -5.48 -32.35 9.60
C PHE A 66 -4.59 -32.65 8.39
N PHE A 67 -5.17 -32.67 7.19
CA PHE A 67 -4.44 -32.86 5.95
C PHE A 67 -3.60 -31.63 5.58
N THR A 68 -4.18 -30.43 5.58
CA THR A 68 -3.49 -29.16 5.33
C THR A 68 -2.33 -28.96 6.32
N SER A 69 -2.59 -29.20 7.61
CA SER A 69 -1.58 -29.08 8.66
C SER A 69 -0.44 -30.08 8.44
N THR A 70 -0.77 -31.30 8.01
CA THR A 70 0.22 -32.33 7.68
C THR A 70 1.03 -31.94 6.46
N SER A 71 0.40 -31.46 5.38
CA SER A 71 1.09 -31.00 4.18
C SER A 71 2.03 -29.83 4.45
N GLY A 72 1.56 -28.79 5.13
CA GLY A 72 2.37 -27.62 5.46
C GLY A 72 3.56 -27.97 6.36
N GLU A 73 3.35 -28.83 7.35
CA GLU A 73 4.43 -29.29 8.22
C GLU A 73 5.43 -30.19 7.49
N VAL A 74 4.95 -31.05 6.58
CA VAL A 74 5.80 -31.85 5.69
C VAL A 74 6.63 -30.96 4.78
N GLN A 75 6.06 -29.91 4.17
CA GLN A 75 6.80 -28.94 3.34
C GLN A 75 7.86 -28.21 4.14
N ARG A 76 7.49 -27.68 5.31
CA ARG A 76 8.41 -26.99 6.22
C ARG A 76 9.61 -27.88 6.55
N LEU A 77 9.34 -29.10 6.99
CA LEU A 77 10.37 -30.07 7.34
C LEU A 77 11.21 -30.47 6.13
N ALA A 78 10.60 -30.67 4.96
CA ALA A 78 11.33 -31.00 3.73
C ALA A 78 12.28 -29.87 3.29
N ARG A 79 11.84 -28.61 3.34
CA ARG A 79 12.70 -27.44 3.03
C ARG A 79 13.88 -27.36 4.00
N LEU A 80 13.63 -27.58 5.29
CA LEU A 80 14.70 -27.62 6.31
C LEU A 80 15.71 -28.74 6.04
N MET A 81 15.24 -29.93 5.61
CA MET A 81 16.14 -31.03 5.25
C MET A 81 16.94 -30.70 3.99
N LYS A 82 16.30 -30.13 2.96
CA LYS A 82 16.95 -29.77 1.69
C LYS A 82 18.01 -28.67 1.87
N GLY A 83 17.77 -27.72 2.79
CA GLY A 83 18.71 -26.67 3.15
C GLY A 83 19.81 -27.11 4.14
N SER A 84 19.74 -28.33 4.68
CA SER A 84 20.74 -28.81 5.63
C SER A 84 22.04 -29.20 4.94
N THR A 85 23.16 -28.72 5.48
CA THR A 85 24.51 -29.04 4.99
C THR A 85 25.32 -29.69 6.10
N ARG A 86 26.50 -30.21 5.76
CA ARG A 86 27.44 -30.71 6.79
C ARG A 86 27.84 -29.64 7.81
N GLU A 87 27.81 -28.36 7.42
CA GLU A 87 28.18 -27.23 8.26
C GLU A 87 27.01 -26.67 9.06
N LYS A 88 25.78 -26.83 8.56
CA LYS A 88 24.52 -26.44 9.22
C LYS A 88 23.52 -27.60 9.15
N PRO A 89 23.70 -28.65 9.98
CA PRO A 89 22.78 -29.77 9.99
C PRO A 89 21.42 -29.31 10.51
N ALA A 90 20.35 -29.92 10.00
CA ALA A 90 19.04 -29.70 10.57
C ALA A 90 19.00 -30.19 12.02
N GLY A 91 18.14 -29.57 12.84
CA GLY A 91 17.95 -29.99 14.22
C GLY A 91 17.52 -31.46 14.28
N LEU A 92 18.12 -32.24 15.19
CA LEU A 92 17.82 -33.66 15.35
C LEU A 92 16.32 -33.93 15.50
N GLN A 93 15.61 -33.05 16.21
CA GLN A 93 14.16 -33.14 16.36
C GLN A 93 13.40 -32.97 15.04
N ASP A 94 13.76 -32.00 14.20
CA ASP A 94 13.10 -31.82 12.89
C ASP A 94 13.39 -32.98 11.94
N ALA A 95 14.60 -33.55 11.98
CA ALA A 95 14.95 -34.75 11.21
C ALA A 95 14.09 -35.95 11.61
N LEU A 96 13.90 -36.18 12.92
CA LEU A 96 13.04 -37.25 13.45
C LEU A 96 11.56 -37.04 13.08
N LYS A 97 11.07 -35.79 13.10
CA LYS A 97 9.70 -35.44 12.68
C LYS A 97 9.50 -35.69 11.19
N TYR A 98 10.47 -35.32 10.36
CA TYR A 98 10.45 -35.60 8.93
C TYR A 98 10.44 -37.11 8.65
N GLU A 99 11.25 -37.88 9.40
CA GLU A 99 11.31 -39.33 9.30
C GLU A 99 9.96 -40.00 9.63
N LEU A 100 9.23 -39.50 10.64
CA LEU A 100 7.87 -39.97 10.95
C LEU A 100 6.94 -39.85 9.73
N PHE A 101 6.92 -38.68 9.06
CA PHE A 101 6.12 -38.49 7.85
C PHE A 101 6.63 -39.32 6.68
N ALA A 102 7.95 -39.35 6.45
CA ALA A 102 8.58 -40.13 5.39
C ALA A 102 8.18 -41.61 5.47
N CYS A 103 8.24 -42.20 6.66
CA CYS A 103 7.86 -43.59 6.89
C CYS A 103 6.34 -43.81 6.76
N PHE A 104 5.52 -42.94 7.35
CA PHE A 104 4.05 -43.05 7.27
C PHE A 104 3.55 -43.10 5.82
N PHE A 105 4.05 -42.18 5.00
CA PHE A 105 3.61 -42.05 3.61
C PHE A 105 4.29 -43.04 2.66
N ARG A 106 5.50 -43.55 2.96
CA ARG A 106 6.14 -44.63 2.20
C ARG A 106 5.39 -45.97 2.30
N GLY A 107 4.53 -46.14 3.30
CA GLY A 107 3.69 -47.32 3.48
C GLY A 107 2.61 -47.51 2.40
N SER A 108 2.39 -46.52 1.52
CA SER A 108 1.48 -46.62 0.38
C SER A 108 2.05 -45.93 -0.87
N GLU A 109 1.71 -46.44 -2.06
CA GLU A 109 2.15 -45.84 -3.33
C GLU A 109 1.63 -44.40 -3.50
N GLN A 110 0.38 -44.15 -3.07
CA GLN A 110 -0.22 -42.81 -3.04
C GLN A 110 0.49 -41.87 -2.05
N GLY A 111 0.90 -42.35 -0.88
CA GLY A 111 1.64 -41.55 0.10
C GLY A 111 3.04 -41.20 -0.39
N ARG A 112 3.71 -42.12 -1.09
CA ARG A 112 5.01 -41.85 -1.70
C ARG A 112 4.93 -40.75 -2.75
N GLN A 113 3.92 -40.81 -3.63
CA GLN A 113 3.65 -39.77 -4.62
C GLN A 113 3.28 -38.44 -3.96
N PHE A 114 2.54 -38.46 -2.86
CA PHE A 114 2.20 -37.28 -2.07
C PHE A 114 3.45 -36.57 -1.52
N LEU A 115 4.38 -37.31 -0.92
CA LEU A 115 5.65 -36.76 -0.42
C LEU A 115 6.56 -36.22 -1.52
N GLU A 116 6.67 -36.93 -2.64
CA GLU A 116 7.50 -36.49 -3.77
C GLU A 116 6.96 -35.19 -4.39
N LYS A 117 5.63 -35.02 -4.46
CA LYS A 117 4.99 -33.88 -5.13
C LYS A 117 4.75 -32.67 -4.24
N ILE A 118 4.52 -32.83 -2.94
CA ILE A 118 4.34 -31.70 -2.02
C ILE A 118 5.61 -30.88 -1.80
N VAL A 119 6.76 -31.51 -2.02
CA VAL A 119 8.08 -30.87 -1.93
C VAL A 119 8.45 -30.18 -3.25
N GLN A 120 7.67 -30.39 -4.31
CA GLN A 120 7.89 -29.81 -5.62
C GLN A 120 7.24 -28.41 -5.67
N GLU A 121 8.08 -27.38 -5.66
CA GLU A 121 7.66 -26.02 -6.01
C GLU A 121 7.60 -25.95 -7.53
N PHE A 122 6.39 -25.82 -8.09
CA PHE A 122 6.21 -25.67 -9.53
C PHE A 122 6.71 -24.30 -9.95
N ASP A 123 7.61 -24.21 -10.93
CA ASP A 123 7.83 -22.93 -11.60
C ASP A 123 6.61 -22.53 -12.45
N ASP A 124 6.61 -21.32 -13.01
CA ASP A 124 5.47 -20.83 -13.79
C ASP A 124 5.28 -21.57 -15.12
N ALA A 125 6.34 -22.15 -15.70
CA ALA A 125 6.25 -22.94 -16.92
C ALA A 125 5.64 -24.32 -16.60
N GLU A 126 6.08 -24.93 -15.51
CA GLU A 126 5.64 -26.23 -15.00
C GLU A 126 4.15 -26.26 -14.62
N LEU A 127 3.51 -25.12 -14.36
CA LEU A 127 2.07 -25.07 -14.09
C LEU A 127 1.24 -25.65 -15.24
N THR A 128 1.66 -25.46 -16.50
CA THR A 128 0.86 -25.81 -17.69
C THR A 128 1.54 -26.81 -18.63
N GLU A 129 2.78 -27.20 -18.35
CA GLU A 129 3.49 -28.21 -19.13
C GLU A 129 2.93 -29.62 -18.91
N ASP A 130 2.81 -30.39 -19.99
CA ASP A 130 2.43 -31.82 -19.96
C ASP A 130 1.17 -32.15 -19.15
N LEU A 131 0.17 -31.26 -19.11
CA LEU A 131 -1.07 -31.48 -18.35
C LEU A 131 -1.79 -32.78 -18.72
N SER A 132 -1.62 -33.29 -19.94
CA SER A 132 -2.20 -34.58 -20.36
C SER A 132 -1.55 -35.80 -19.71
N ALA A 133 -0.33 -35.67 -19.21
CA ALA A 133 0.40 -36.73 -18.50
C ALA A 133 0.31 -36.58 -16.97
N ALA A 134 -0.16 -35.44 -16.47
CA ALA A 134 -0.27 -35.16 -15.04
C ALA A 134 -1.38 -35.98 -14.37
N SER A 135 -1.09 -36.49 -13.18
CA SER A 135 -2.08 -37.19 -12.35
C SER A 135 -3.14 -36.24 -11.78
N SER A 136 -4.32 -36.72 -11.40
CA SER A 136 -5.37 -35.91 -10.74
C SER A 136 -4.89 -35.14 -9.50
N ILE A 137 -4.00 -35.72 -8.69
CA ILE A 137 -3.42 -35.04 -7.52
C ILE A 137 -2.51 -33.87 -7.95
N GLU A 138 -1.70 -34.09 -8.98
CA GLU A 138 -0.78 -33.09 -9.51
C GLU A 138 -1.51 -31.93 -10.19
N LEU A 139 -2.54 -32.24 -10.99
CA LEU A 139 -3.42 -31.23 -11.56
C LEU A 139 -4.07 -30.38 -10.47
N ARG A 140 -4.50 -30.97 -9.34
CA ARG A 140 -5.05 -30.20 -8.22
C ARG A 140 -4.00 -29.32 -7.53
N LEU A 141 -2.79 -29.82 -7.30
CA LEU A 141 -1.70 -29.02 -6.73
C LEU A 141 -1.33 -27.84 -7.63
N ARG A 142 -1.17 -28.09 -8.94
CA ARG A 142 -0.90 -27.04 -9.94
C ARG A 142 -2.06 -26.04 -10.05
N LEU A 143 -3.31 -26.51 -9.96
CA LEU A 143 -4.49 -25.65 -9.98
C LEU A 143 -4.46 -24.66 -8.82
N PHE A 144 -4.20 -25.13 -7.60
CA PHE A 144 -4.13 -24.25 -6.44
C PHE A 144 -2.93 -23.31 -6.50
N ALA A 145 -1.76 -23.78 -6.95
CA ALA A 145 -0.61 -22.91 -7.18
C ALA A 145 -0.93 -21.82 -8.22
N ALA A 146 -1.63 -22.15 -9.31
CA ALA A 146 -2.08 -21.17 -10.30
C ALA A 146 -3.10 -20.18 -9.71
N ILE A 147 -4.02 -20.63 -8.86
CA ILE A 147 -4.98 -19.77 -8.16
C ILE A 147 -4.28 -18.82 -7.18
N GLU A 148 -3.33 -19.32 -6.38
CA GLU A 148 -2.56 -18.54 -5.41
C GLU A 148 -1.67 -17.49 -6.11
N ARG A 149 -1.21 -17.78 -7.34
CA ARG A 149 -0.46 -16.84 -8.19
C ARG A 149 -1.34 -15.97 -9.08
N GLU A 150 -2.66 -15.98 -8.89
CA GLU A 150 -3.63 -15.21 -9.67
C GLU A 150 -3.57 -15.47 -11.20
N ARG A 151 -3.08 -16.65 -11.61
CA ARG A 151 -2.97 -17.11 -13.00
C ARG A 151 -4.30 -17.71 -13.46
N GLY A 152 -5.34 -16.86 -13.58
CA GLY A 152 -6.71 -17.30 -13.87
C GLY A 152 -6.84 -18.18 -15.12
N GLN A 153 -6.16 -17.82 -16.22
CA GLN A 153 -6.19 -18.60 -17.45
C GLN A 153 -5.59 -20.00 -17.27
N ASP A 154 -4.46 -20.11 -16.59
CA ASP A 154 -3.80 -21.39 -16.34
C ASP A 154 -4.63 -22.26 -15.41
N ALA A 155 -5.23 -21.67 -14.38
CA ALA A 155 -6.16 -22.36 -13.50
C ALA A 155 -7.31 -23.00 -14.29
N PHE A 156 -7.91 -22.28 -15.26
CA PHE A 156 -8.93 -22.86 -16.13
C PHE A 156 -8.41 -23.95 -17.07
N MET A 157 -7.18 -23.81 -17.61
CA MET A 157 -6.57 -24.84 -18.44
C MET A 157 -6.32 -26.13 -17.65
N ILE A 158 -5.80 -26.01 -16.42
CA ILE A 158 -5.53 -27.13 -15.51
C ILE A 158 -6.85 -27.77 -15.09
N LEU A 159 -7.85 -26.97 -14.69
CA LEU A 159 -9.18 -27.44 -14.31
C LEU A 159 -9.85 -28.22 -15.45
N GLY A 160 -9.72 -27.77 -16.70
CA GLY A 160 -10.25 -28.46 -17.88
C GLY A 160 -9.62 -29.83 -18.16
N ARG A 161 -8.52 -30.18 -17.47
CA ARG A 161 -7.86 -31.49 -17.54
C ARG A 161 -8.22 -32.40 -16.37
N LEU A 162 -8.85 -31.88 -15.32
CA LEU A 162 -9.38 -32.70 -14.24
C LEU A 162 -10.63 -33.47 -14.70
N ASN A 163 -10.62 -34.78 -14.49
CA ASN A 163 -11.78 -35.63 -14.75
C ASN A 163 -12.74 -35.54 -13.55
N GLU A 164 -14.01 -35.19 -13.81
CA GLU A 164 -15.03 -35.09 -12.76
C GLU A 164 -15.21 -36.39 -11.96
N ASN A 165 -14.93 -37.55 -12.58
CA ASN A 165 -15.05 -38.86 -11.91
C ASN A 165 -13.93 -39.13 -10.88
N ASP A 166 -12.84 -38.36 -10.92
CA ASP A 166 -11.71 -38.48 -9.99
C ASP A 166 -11.87 -37.55 -8.77
N LEU A 167 -13.02 -36.88 -8.65
CA LEU A 167 -13.33 -35.86 -7.65
C LEU A 167 -14.56 -36.23 -6.82
N ASP A 168 -14.65 -35.67 -5.61
CA ASP A 168 -15.81 -35.86 -4.76
C ASP A 168 -17.07 -35.20 -5.37
N PRO A 169 -18.29 -35.69 -5.07
CA PRO A 169 -19.52 -35.09 -5.56
C PRO A 169 -19.59 -33.58 -5.25
N GLY A 170 -19.58 -32.74 -6.29
CA GLY A 170 -19.62 -31.28 -6.18
C GLY A 170 -18.25 -30.59 -6.12
N GLU A 171 -17.15 -31.30 -5.93
CA GLU A 171 -15.79 -30.72 -5.84
C GLU A 171 -15.41 -30.00 -7.16
N TYR A 172 -15.71 -30.59 -8.33
CA TYR A 172 -15.44 -29.92 -9.62
C TYR A 172 -16.19 -28.58 -9.76
N ALA A 173 -17.46 -28.55 -9.35
CA ALA A 173 -18.26 -27.33 -9.38
C ALA A 173 -17.72 -26.28 -8.41
N TYR A 174 -17.26 -26.69 -7.23
CA TYR A 174 -16.59 -25.81 -6.27
C TYR A 174 -15.28 -25.24 -6.83
N LEU A 175 -14.39 -26.08 -7.36
CA LEU A 175 -13.11 -25.65 -7.95
C LEU A 175 -13.33 -24.69 -9.12
N ARG A 176 -14.35 -24.95 -9.94
CA ARG A 176 -14.75 -24.04 -11.02
C ARG A 176 -15.27 -22.70 -10.49
N ALA A 177 -16.11 -22.72 -9.46
CA ALA A 177 -16.58 -21.51 -8.81
C ALA A 177 -15.42 -20.69 -8.25
N LEU A 178 -14.43 -21.35 -7.64
CA LEU A 178 -13.23 -20.72 -7.09
C LEU A 178 -12.38 -20.06 -8.18
N CYS A 179 -12.18 -20.71 -9.33
CA CYS A 179 -11.47 -20.13 -10.48
C CYS A 179 -12.17 -18.86 -10.99
N HIS A 180 -13.50 -18.91 -11.13
CA HIS A 180 -14.30 -17.76 -11.55
C HIS A 180 -14.23 -16.62 -10.53
N PHE A 181 -14.35 -16.92 -9.24
CA PHE A 181 -14.24 -15.93 -8.16
C PHE A 181 -12.89 -15.22 -8.18
N ARG A 182 -11.79 -15.98 -8.30
CA ARG A 182 -10.43 -15.45 -8.36
C ARG A 182 -10.14 -14.65 -9.63
N SER A 183 -10.91 -14.90 -10.69
CA SER A 183 -10.86 -14.15 -11.95
C SER A 183 -11.83 -12.95 -11.96
N GLY A 184 -12.48 -12.62 -10.84
CA GLY A 184 -13.46 -11.53 -10.74
C GLY A 184 -14.81 -11.78 -11.46
N GLN A 185 -15.05 -13.02 -11.90
CA GLN A 185 -16.28 -13.44 -12.59
C GLN A 185 -17.33 -13.91 -11.58
N PHE A 186 -17.84 -12.97 -10.77
CA PHE A 186 -18.66 -13.27 -9.60
C PHE A 186 -20.01 -13.92 -9.93
N ASN A 187 -20.63 -13.57 -11.07
CA ASN A 187 -21.90 -14.17 -11.49
C ASN A 187 -21.73 -15.67 -11.81
N GLU A 188 -20.67 -16.02 -12.54
CA GLU A 188 -20.30 -17.39 -12.84
C GLU A 188 -19.93 -18.15 -11.57
N ALA A 189 -19.17 -17.52 -10.67
CA ALA A 189 -18.84 -18.11 -9.37
C ALA A 189 -20.11 -18.47 -8.58
N ILE A 190 -21.10 -17.58 -8.50
CA ILE A 190 -22.41 -17.82 -7.88
C ILE A 190 -23.11 -19.03 -8.53
N GLN A 191 -23.17 -19.06 -9.86
CA GLN A 191 -23.84 -20.12 -10.60
C GLN A 191 -23.23 -21.50 -10.37
N TYR A 192 -21.90 -21.60 -10.34
CA TYR A 192 -21.20 -22.87 -10.11
C TYR A 192 -21.23 -23.27 -8.63
N ALA A 193 -21.06 -22.32 -7.70
CA ALA A 193 -21.16 -22.59 -6.27
C ALA A 193 -22.54 -23.12 -5.88
N ALA A 194 -23.61 -22.61 -6.49
CA ALA A 194 -24.98 -23.09 -6.25
C ALA A 194 -25.23 -24.54 -6.71
N ARG A 195 -24.34 -25.12 -7.53
CA ARG A 195 -24.43 -26.54 -7.97
C ARG A 195 -23.82 -27.51 -6.97
N VAL A 196 -23.05 -27.01 -5.99
CA VAL A 196 -22.42 -27.84 -4.96
C VAL A 196 -23.51 -28.25 -3.94
N PRO A 197 -23.78 -29.55 -3.76
CA PRO A 197 -24.76 -29.98 -2.76
C PRO A 197 -24.34 -29.54 -1.34
N LEU A 198 -25.28 -29.07 -0.52
CA LEU A 198 -24.97 -28.68 0.87
C LEU A 198 -24.39 -29.83 1.71
N SER A 199 -24.73 -31.07 1.36
CA SER A 199 -24.21 -32.29 2.00
C SER A 199 -22.83 -32.71 1.49
N ALA A 200 -22.30 -32.06 0.44
CA ALA A 200 -20.97 -32.33 -0.08
C ALA A 200 -19.89 -31.78 0.86
N VAL A 201 -18.67 -32.30 0.72
CA VAL A 201 -17.51 -31.91 1.54
C VAL A 201 -17.25 -30.40 1.44
N ASP A 202 -17.40 -29.82 0.26
CA ASP A 202 -17.22 -28.39 0.00
C ASP A 202 -18.52 -27.57 0.04
N GLY A 203 -19.64 -28.17 0.48
CA GLY A 203 -20.95 -27.51 0.50
C GLY A 203 -20.94 -26.18 1.26
N ALA A 204 -20.42 -26.15 2.49
CA ALA A 204 -20.35 -24.93 3.30
C ALA A 204 -19.43 -23.87 2.67
N ARG A 205 -18.29 -24.28 2.10
CA ARG A 205 -17.34 -23.38 1.42
C ARG A 205 -17.91 -22.79 0.15
N ALA A 206 -18.70 -23.57 -0.60
CA ALA A 206 -19.39 -23.07 -1.78
C ALA A 206 -20.43 -22.00 -1.39
N VAL A 207 -21.13 -22.18 -0.27
CA VAL A 207 -22.06 -21.16 0.24
C VAL A 207 -21.31 -19.89 0.66
N GLU A 208 -20.19 -20.01 1.37
CA GLU A 208 -19.35 -18.86 1.72
C GLU A 208 -18.83 -18.12 0.47
N LEU A 209 -18.29 -18.84 -0.50
CA LEU A 209 -17.81 -18.29 -1.76
C LEU A 209 -18.92 -17.56 -2.53
N ARG A 210 -20.13 -18.12 -2.51
CA ARG A 210 -21.32 -17.49 -3.10
C ARG A 210 -21.69 -16.22 -2.34
N ALA A 211 -21.66 -16.22 -1.01
CA ALA A 211 -21.96 -15.03 -0.20
C ALA A 211 -20.95 -13.92 -0.49
N LYS A 212 -19.65 -14.25 -0.53
CA LYS A 212 -18.59 -13.30 -0.92
C LYS A 212 -18.81 -12.75 -2.32
N SER A 213 -19.15 -13.61 -3.29
CA SER A 213 -19.44 -13.19 -4.66
C SER A 213 -20.61 -12.20 -4.75
N HIS A 214 -21.71 -12.45 -4.01
CA HIS A 214 -22.81 -11.48 -3.90
C HIS A 214 -22.36 -10.17 -3.23
N ALA A 215 -21.51 -10.23 -2.20
CA ALA A 215 -20.97 -9.05 -1.52
C ALA A 215 -20.09 -8.20 -2.46
N TYR A 216 -19.24 -8.82 -3.29
CA TYR A 216 -18.46 -8.13 -4.34
C TYR A 216 -19.33 -7.48 -5.42
N LEU A 217 -20.55 -7.97 -5.63
CA LEU A 217 -21.55 -7.36 -6.51
C LEU A 217 -22.42 -6.31 -5.80
N GLY A 218 -22.24 -6.10 -4.50
CA GLY A 218 -23.10 -5.22 -3.69
C GLY A 218 -24.54 -5.76 -3.51
N ASP A 219 -24.78 -7.04 -3.80
CA ASP A 219 -26.11 -7.67 -3.76
C ASP A 219 -26.46 -8.13 -2.33
N VAL A 220 -26.92 -7.19 -1.51
CA VAL A 220 -27.31 -7.44 -0.11
C VAL A 220 -28.37 -8.55 0.02
N ALA A 221 -29.31 -8.64 -0.93
CA ALA A 221 -30.37 -9.64 -0.90
C ALA A 221 -29.79 -11.05 -1.14
N GLY A 222 -28.91 -11.17 -2.13
CA GLY A 222 -28.17 -12.40 -2.41
C GLY A 222 -27.28 -12.84 -1.26
N VAL A 223 -26.60 -11.91 -0.58
CA VAL A 223 -25.80 -12.21 0.62
C VAL A 223 -26.70 -12.78 1.73
N LYS A 224 -27.80 -12.09 2.08
CA LYS A 224 -28.75 -12.55 3.11
C LYS A 224 -29.35 -13.92 2.79
N GLN A 225 -29.76 -14.13 1.54
CA GLN A 225 -30.31 -15.41 1.09
C GLN A 225 -29.28 -16.53 1.21
N THR A 226 -28.02 -16.25 0.88
CA THR A 226 -26.95 -17.24 0.89
C THR A 226 -26.53 -17.60 2.32
N ILE A 227 -26.39 -16.61 3.21
CA ILE A 227 -26.07 -16.84 4.62
C ILE A 227 -27.15 -17.69 5.31
N ALA A 228 -28.43 -17.48 4.96
CA ALA A 228 -29.54 -18.25 5.52
C ALA A 228 -29.53 -19.76 5.19
N LEU A 229 -28.68 -20.20 4.25
CA LEU A 229 -28.50 -21.62 3.92
C LEU A 229 -27.58 -22.35 4.91
N LEU A 230 -26.80 -21.61 5.70
CA LEU A 230 -25.87 -22.17 6.68
C LEU A 230 -26.50 -22.20 8.07
N ALA A 231 -26.02 -23.12 8.92
CA ALA A 231 -26.40 -23.11 10.32
C ALA A 231 -25.83 -21.86 10.99
N LYS A 232 -26.52 -21.39 12.04
CA LYS A 232 -26.15 -20.18 12.78
C LYS A 232 -24.70 -20.18 13.29
N ASP A 233 -24.15 -21.36 13.58
CA ASP A 233 -22.79 -21.52 14.12
C ASP A 233 -21.72 -21.74 13.04
N ASP A 234 -22.11 -21.72 11.75
CA ASP A 234 -21.20 -21.91 10.62
C ASP A 234 -20.50 -20.62 10.18
N PHE A 235 -20.95 -19.45 10.66
CA PHE A 235 -20.30 -18.16 10.42
C PHE A 235 -19.66 -17.60 11.69
N THR A 236 -18.49 -17.00 11.52
CA THR A 236 -17.84 -16.20 12.56
C THR A 236 -18.24 -14.74 12.49
N VAL A 237 -17.94 -14.00 13.56
CA VAL A 237 -18.05 -12.54 13.60
C VAL A 237 -17.22 -11.90 12.48
N CYS A 238 -15.96 -12.34 12.30
CA CYS A 238 -15.06 -11.78 11.29
C CYS A 238 -15.54 -12.02 9.85
N GLN A 239 -16.05 -13.21 9.53
CA GLN A 239 -16.59 -13.50 8.20
C GLN A 239 -17.80 -12.61 7.88
N LEU A 240 -18.69 -12.39 8.86
CA LEU A 240 -19.86 -11.55 8.65
C LEU A 240 -19.50 -10.06 8.55
N LEU A 241 -18.52 -9.58 9.34
CA LEU A 241 -17.98 -8.22 9.19
C LEU A 241 -17.35 -8.01 7.81
N LEU A 242 -16.57 -8.97 7.32
CA LEU A 242 -15.99 -8.92 5.98
C LEU A 242 -17.08 -8.83 4.90
N LEU A 243 -18.12 -9.66 4.98
CA LEU A 243 -19.26 -9.59 4.04
C LEU A 243 -19.98 -8.24 4.12
N ALA A 244 -20.13 -7.68 5.32
CA ALA A 244 -20.75 -6.38 5.53
C ALA A 244 -19.93 -5.25 4.91
N GLU A 245 -18.61 -5.24 5.11
CA GLU A 245 -17.71 -4.25 4.51
C GLU A 245 -17.66 -4.35 2.99
N LEU A 246 -17.52 -5.57 2.45
CA LEU A 246 -17.55 -5.80 1.00
C LEU A 246 -18.88 -5.31 0.41
N THR A 247 -20.00 -5.68 1.01
CA THR A 247 -21.32 -5.28 0.51
C THR A 247 -21.49 -3.77 0.56
N ALA A 248 -21.12 -3.11 1.65
CA ALA A 248 -21.21 -1.65 1.76
C ALA A 248 -20.31 -0.95 0.74
N TYR A 249 -19.08 -1.43 0.59
CA TYR A 249 -18.08 -0.87 -0.33
C TYR A 249 -18.53 -0.99 -1.79
N HIS A 250 -19.03 -2.16 -2.20
CA HIS A 250 -19.42 -2.41 -3.59
C HIS A 250 -20.84 -1.93 -3.94
N SER A 251 -21.72 -1.70 -2.95
CA SER A 251 -23.05 -1.14 -3.20
C SER A 251 -23.14 0.37 -3.00
N ASP A 252 -22.02 1.03 -2.64
CA ASP A 252 -21.97 2.45 -2.30
C ASP A 252 -22.98 2.85 -1.21
N SER A 253 -23.30 1.92 -0.31
CA SER A 253 -24.37 2.04 0.69
C SER A 253 -23.98 1.42 2.01
N LEU A 254 -23.64 2.27 2.98
CA LEU A 254 -23.41 1.86 4.37
C LEU A 254 -24.59 1.07 4.95
N ALA A 255 -25.82 1.50 4.65
CA ALA A 255 -27.03 0.84 5.13
C ALA A 255 -27.12 -0.62 4.68
N HIS A 256 -26.60 -0.96 3.49
CA HIS A 256 -26.59 -2.35 3.03
C HIS A 256 -25.67 -3.22 3.87
N GLY A 257 -24.46 -2.76 4.19
CA GLY A 257 -23.54 -3.46 5.08
C GLY A 257 -24.08 -3.58 6.50
N LEU A 258 -24.58 -2.47 7.08
CA LEU A 258 -25.18 -2.47 8.42
C LEU A 258 -26.32 -3.48 8.54
N SER A 259 -27.17 -3.58 7.51
CA SER A 259 -28.30 -4.53 7.50
C SER A 259 -27.90 -6.01 7.56
N LEU A 260 -26.63 -6.34 7.29
CA LEU A 260 -26.10 -7.70 7.42
C LEU A 260 -25.67 -8.01 8.87
N VAL A 261 -25.40 -6.97 9.66
CA VAL A 261 -24.85 -7.08 11.02
C VAL A 261 -25.93 -6.85 12.07
N GLU A 262 -26.73 -5.80 11.93
CA GLU A 262 -27.70 -5.32 12.95
C GLU A 262 -28.73 -6.37 13.37
N ASP A 263 -29.24 -7.15 12.40
CA ASP A 263 -30.25 -8.18 12.65
C ASP A 263 -29.64 -9.57 12.94
N HIS A 264 -28.32 -9.71 12.85
CA HIS A 264 -27.68 -11.01 12.95
C HIS A 264 -27.42 -11.40 14.42
N PRO A 265 -27.79 -12.62 14.85
CA PRO A 265 -27.67 -12.98 16.27
C PRO A 265 -26.24 -12.98 16.84
N LEU A 266 -25.21 -13.04 16.00
CA LEU A 266 -23.80 -12.93 16.42
C LEU A 266 -23.48 -11.53 17.00
N PHE A 267 -24.26 -10.51 16.64
CA PHE A 267 -24.12 -9.13 17.08
C PHE A 267 -25.19 -8.71 18.10
N ALA A 268 -25.96 -9.67 18.63
CA ALA A 268 -26.87 -9.42 19.75
C ALA A 268 -26.14 -9.03 21.06
N ARG A 269 -24.80 -9.15 21.07
CA ARG A 269 -23.87 -8.69 22.10
C ARG A 269 -22.69 -8.00 21.41
N PRO A 270 -21.86 -7.22 22.15
CA PRO A 270 -20.63 -6.68 21.58
C PRO A 270 -19.83 -7.79 20.89
N ALA A 271 -19.47 -7.55 19.64
CA ALA A 271 -18.79 -8.53 18.82
C ALA A 271 -17.40 -8.82 19.40
N ASN A 272 -17.16 -10.08 19.75
CA ASN A 272 -15.83 -10.52 20.20
C ASN A 272 -15.02 -10.94 18.97
N ILE A 273 -14.14 -10.05 18.50
CA ILE A 273 -13.22 -10.34 17.40
C ILE A 273 -12.00 -11.05 17.98
N SER A 274 -11.86 -12.35 17.71
CA SER A 274 -10.68 -13.13 18.10
C SER A 274 -9.72 -13.32 16.94
N PRO A 275 -8.39 -13.23 17.14
CA PRO A 275 -7.40 -13.69 16.16
C PRO A 275 -7.56 -15.15 15.75
N ASP A 276 -8.18 -15.97 16.61
CA ASP A 276 -8.46 -17.38 16.33
C ASP A 276 -9.75 -17.58 15.51
N ASP A 277 -10.50 -16.51 15.22
CA ASP A 277 -11.73 -16.62 14.45
C ASP A 277 -11.42 -16.91 12.97
N PRO A 278 -12.05 -17.94 12.38
CA PRO A 278 -12.07 -18.09 10.93
C PRO A 278 -12.42 -16.78 10.21
N GLY A 279 -11.62 -16.41 9.22
CA GLY A 279 -11.77 -15.17 8.45
C GLY A 279 -11.17 -13.92 9.11
N TYR A 280 -10.57 -14.00 10.31
CA TYR A 280 -9.90 -12.85 10.96
C TYR A 280 -8.87 -12.18 10.04
N GLY A 281 -7.96 -12.97 9.47
CA GLY A 281 -6.88 -12.43 8.62
C GLY A 281 -7.42 -11.70 7.38
N GLU A 282 -8.39 -12.29 6.68
CA GLU A 282 -9.01 -11.68 5.49
C GLU A 282 -9.80 -10.42 5.84
N PHE A 283 -10.58 -10.46 6.92
CA PHE A 283 -11.30 -9.30 7.44
C PHE A 283 -10.34 -8.15 7.78
N GLN A 284 -9.32 -8.39 8.61
CA GLN A 284 -8.39 -7.33 9.04
C GLN A 284 -7.62 -6.74 7.85
N LYS A 285 -7.18 -7.57 6.90
CA LYS A 285 -6.51 -7.09 5.68
C LYS A 285 -7.42 -6.19 4.85
N PHE A 286 -8.68 -6.55 4.66
CA PHE A 286 -9.64 -5.72 3.94
C PHE A 286 -9.99 -4.44 4.72
N HIS A 287 -10.27 -4.57 6.02
CA HIS A 287 -10.57 -3.47 6.94
C HIS A 287 -9.46 -2.41 6.93
N VAL A 288 -8.19 -2.84 7.04
CA VAL A 288 -7.03 -1.93 6.99
C VAL A 288 -6.91 -1.24 5.64
N ARG A 289 -7.15 -1.93 4.52
CA ARG A 289 -7.15 -1.32 3.18
C ARG A 289 -8.20 -0.20 3.10
N LEU A 290 -9.39 -0.42 3.64
CA LEU A 290 -10.44 0.59 3.70
C LEU A 290 -10.07 1.78 4.60
N LEU A 291 -9.54 1.53 5.80
CA LEU A 291 -9.06 2.59 6.70
C LEU A 291 -7.95 3.43 6.07
N THR A 292 -7.04 2.78 5.34
CA THR A 292 -5.95 3.43 4.61
C THR A 292 -6.53 4.36 3.54
N GLY A 293 -7.38 3.84 2.66
CA GLY A 293 -8.01 4.63 1.60
C GLY A 293 -8.87 5.77 2.13
N PHE A 294 -9.55 5.57 3.26
CA PHE A 294 -10.31 6.63 3.94
C PHE A 294 -9.39 7.77 4.40
N GLN A 295 -8.29 7.44 5.09
CA GLN A 295 -7.36 8.42 5.64
C GLN A 295 -6.59 9.16 4.54
N GLU A 296 -6.15 8.46 3.49
CA GLU A 296 -5.52 9.07 2.33
C GLU A 296 -6.44 10.08 1.66
N ARG A 297 -7.70 9.70 1.41
CA ARG A 297 -8.64 10.60 0.75
C ARG A 297 -8.96 11.83 1.59
N LEU A 298 -9.07 11.68 2.91
CA LEU A 298 -9.19 12.82 3.82
C LEU A 298 -7.98 13.75 3.73
N HIS A 299 -6.76 13.19 3.67
CA HIS A 299 -5.54 13.97 3.53
C HIS A 299 -5.52 14.74 2.20
N GLU A 300 -5.83 14.09 1.08
CA GLU A 300 -5.92 14.74 -0.24
C GLU A 300 -6.91 15.91 -0.25
N ILE A 301 -8.10 15.72 0.34
CA ILE A 301 -9.11 16.80 0.43
C ILE A 301 -8.62 17.93 1.33
N ALA A 302 -7.96 17.61 2.44
CA ALA A 302 -7.38 18.61 3.33
C ALA A 302 -6.31 19.44 2.61
N GLU A 303 -5.43 18.79 1.85
CA GLU A 303 -4.41 19.46 1.06
C GLU A 303 -5.00 20.35 -0.04
N ALA A 304 -6.01 19.85 -0.77
CA ALA A 304 -6.69 20.63 -1.81
C ALA A 304 -7.39 21.86 -1.23
N LYS A 305 -8.08 21.73 -0.09
CA LYS A 305 -8.70 22.87 0.60
C LYS A 305 -7.66 23.84 1.15
N ALA A 306 -6.57 23.33 1.72
CA ALA A 306 -5.46 24.14 2.19
C ALA A 306 -4.84 24.97 1.06
N ALA A 307 -4.78 24.40 -0.15
CA ALA A 307 -4.35 25.10 -1.36
C ALA A 307 -5.36 26.17 -1.81
N GLU A 308 -6.66 25.87 -1.79
CA GLU A 308 -7.74 26.81 -2.15
C GLU A 308 -7.82 28.00 -1.19
N ASP A 309 -7.75 27.73 0.12
CA ASP A 309 -7.83 28.73 1.17
C ASP A 309 -6.49 29.47 1.39
N GLU A 310 -5.40 28.99 0.77
CA GLU A 310 -4.02 29.42 1.03
C GLU A 310 -3.64 29.36 2.54
N THR A 311 -4.13 28.34 3.26
CA THR A 311 -3.87 28.15 4.71
C THR A 311 -3.26 26.79 5.01
N GLU A 312 -2.48 26.68 6.09
CA GLU A 312 -1.86 25.39 6.47
C GLU A 312 -2.80 24.46 7.24
N ALA A 313 -3.85 24.99 7.87
CA ALA A 313 -4.77 24.22 8.71
C ALA A 313 -6.22 24.47 8.30
N VAL A 314 -6.85 23.43 7.75
CA VAL A 314 -8.26 23.45 7.36
C VAL A 314 -9.07 22.59 8.32
N SER A 315 -10.10 23.19 8.92
CA SER A 315 -11.11 22.42 9.63
C SER A 315 -12.02 21.71 8.62
N MET A 316 -12.16 20.40 8.74
CA MET A 316 -13.00 19.60 7.85
C MET A 316 -14.20 19.01 8.60
N ASP A 317 -15.39 19.26 8.06
CA ASP A 317 -16.58 18.50 8.41
C ASP A 317 -16.53 17.15 7.65
N VAL A 318 -16.05 16.11 8.35
CA VAL A 318 -15.87 14.77 7.77
C VAL A 318 -17.21 14.17 7.35
N ASP A 319 -18.29 14.40 8.11
CA ASP A 319 -19.60 13.83 7.80
C ASP A 319 -20.17 14.43 6.51
N ALA A 320 -20.01 15.74 6.32
CA ALA A 320 -20.39 16.42 5.07
C ALA A 320 -19.56 15.95 3.86
N LEU A 321 -18.26 15.68 4.07
CA LEU A 321 -17.38 15.15 3.04
C LEU A 321 -17.75 13.72 2.65
N VAL A 322 -18.03 12.85 3.61
CA VAL A 322 -18.47 11.46 3.35
C VAL A 322 -19.77 11.43 2.54
N ALA A 323 -20.67 12.40 2.76
CA ALA A 323 -21.92 12.49 2.02
C ALA A 323 -21.74 12.87 0.54
N THR A 324 -20.63 13.53 0.19
CA THR A 324 -20.41 14.13 -1.15
C THR A 324 -19.28 13.46 -1.94
N ASP A 325 -18.29 12.88 -1.27
CA ASP A 325 -17.15 12.22 -1.90
C ASP A 325 -17.40 10.71 -2.07
N PRO A 326 -17.39 10.17 -3.30
CA PRO A 326 -17.71 8.77 -3.55
C PRO A 326 -16.67 7.80 -2.97
N VAL A 327 -15.40 8.20 -2.84
CA VAL A 327 -14.34 7.36 -2.27
C VAL A 327 -14.49 7.30 -0.75
N LEU A 328 -14.73 8.44 -0.09
CA LEU A 328 -15.00 8.48 1.34
C LEU A 328 -16.27 7.70 1.69
N LYS A 329 -17.33 7.84 0.89
CA LYS A 329 -18.59 7.09 1.09
C LYS A 329 -18.38 5.57 1.10
N ARG A 330 -17.47 5.07 0.25
CA ARG A 330 -17.13 3.64 0.16
C ARG A 330 -16.22 3.18 1.29
N THR A 331 -15.25 3.99 1.68
CA THR A 331 -14.19 3.62 2.63
C THR A 331 -14.52 3.90 4.09
N CYS A 332 -15.46 4.82 4.35
CA CYS A 332 -15.88 5.18 5.72
C CYS A 332 -16.51 4.02 6.49
N VAL A 333 -16.97 2.97 5.80
CA VAL A 333 -17.56 1.78 6.43
C VAL A 333 -16.64 1.17 7.48
N ALA A 334 -15.34 1.09 7.21
CA ALA A 334 -14.37 0.56 8.18
C ALA A 334 -14.25 1.47 9.41
N ALA A 335 -14.25 2.80 9.23
CA ALA A 335 -14.21 3.74 10.34
C ALA A 335 -15.49 3.68 11.21
N ILE A 336 -16.64 3.44 10.58
CA ILE A 336 -17.93 3.33 11.27
C ILE A 336 -18.06 1.99 12.00
N PHE A 337 -17.73 0.86 11.36
CA PHE A 337 -17.73 -0.42 12.06
C PHE A 337 -16.73 -0.42 13.21
N ARG A 338 -15.57 0.21 13.04
CA ARG A 338 -14.60 0.37 14.12
C ARG A 338 -15.21 1.07 15.35
N SER A 339 -15.99 2.13 15.17
CA SER A 339 -16.63 2.85 16.29
C SER A 339 -17.72 2.01 16.97
N GLN A 340 -18.42 1.16 16.23
CA GLN A 340 -19.42 0.22 16.75
C GLN A 340 -18.81 -1.00 17.46
N LEU A 341 -17.59 -1.39 17.06
CA LEU A 341 -16.89 -2.57 17.59
C LEU A 341 -16.07 -2.29 18.86
N ALA A 342 -15.72 -1.03 19.14
CA ALA A 342 -15.02 -0.73 20.38
C ALA A 342 -15.97 -0.64 21.57
N ASP A 343 -15.54 -1.25 22.67
CA ASP A 343 -16.00 -0.86 23.99
C ASP A 343 -15.75 0.64 24.19
N THR A 344 -16.48 1.27 25.11
CA THR A 344 -16.54 2.73 25.39
C THR A 344 -15.22 3.47 25.63
N ALA A 345 -14.07 2.80 25.47
CA ALA A 345 -12.75 3.38 25.47
C ALA A 345 -12.50 4.33 24.27
N PRO A 346 -11.60 5.32 24.43
CA PRO A 346 -11.17 6.15 23.33
C PRO A 346 -10.49 5.30 22.26
N GLN A 347 -10.90 5.52 21.02
CA GLN A 347 -10.32 4.88 19.86
C GLN A 347 -8.85 5.31 19.68
N PRO A 348 -7.90 4.38 19.48
CA PRO A 348 -6.51 4.75 19.22
C PRO A 348 -6.36 5.54 17.91
N PRO A 349 -5.23 6.20 17.65
CA PRO A 349 -4.94 6.73 16.32
C PRO A 349 -5.04 5.65 15.23
N ILE A 350 -5.42 6.03 14.00
CA ILE A 350 -5.61 5.08 12.89
C ILE A 350 -4.34 4.25 12.65
N ALA A 351 -3.16 4.87 12.67
CA ALA A 351 -1.88 4.17 12.52
C ALA A 351 -1.68 3.04 13.55
N GLN A 352 -1.98 3.31 14.82
CA GLN A 352 -1.89 2.31 15.88
C GLN A 352 -2.95 1.21 15.72
N SER A 353 -4.13 1.56 15.19
CA SER A 353 -5.21 0.60 14.94
C SER A 353 -4.83 -0.38 13.84
N ILE A 354 -4.24 0.13 12.75
CA ILE A 354 -3.72 -0.69 11.64
C ILE A 354 -2.71 -1.72 12.16
N VAL A 355 -1.79 -1.28 13.02
CA VAL A 355 -0.79 -2.17 13.64
C VAL A 355 -1.47 -3.24 14.49
N GLN A 356 -2.35 -2.84 15.41
CA GLN A 356 -3.06 -3.76 16.30
C GLN A 356 -3.90 -4.80 15.54
N SER A 357 -4.50 -4.38 14.42
CA SER A 357 -5.29 -5.24 13.53
C SER A 357 -4.47 -6.32 12.81
N LEU A 358 -3.24 -6.01 12.41
CA LEU A 358 -2.44 -6.92 11.57
C LEU A 358 -1.40 -7.73 12.34
N VAL A 359 -0.96 -7.28 13.53
CA VAL A 359 0.04 -7.99 14.34
C VAL A 359 -0.32 -9.46 14.57
N PRO A 360 -1.57 -9.85 14.90
CA PRO A 360 -1.88 -11.26 15.10
C PRO A 360 -1.73 -12.11 13.83
N SER A 361 -2.10 -11.57 12.67
CA SER A 361 -1.89 -12.23 11.37
C SER A 361 -0.39 -12.35 11.03
N ILE A 362 0.40 -11.32 11.35
CA ILE A 362 1.86 -11.34 11.17
C ILE A 362 2.51 -12.39 12.09
N GLN A 363 2.07 -12.49 13.35
CA GLN A 363 2.52 -13.53 14.27
C GLN A 363 2.16 -14.94 13.79
N ALA A 364 1.06 -15.07 13.04
CA ALA A 364 0.67 -16.28 12.33
C ALA A 364 1.44 -16.51 11.00
N ARG A 365 2.45 -15.68 10.70
CA ARG A 365 3.30 -15.71 9.50
C ARG A 365 2.56 -15.41 8.19
N ASP A 366 1.57 -14.52 8.24
CA ASP A 366 0.93 -13.98 7.03
C ASP A 366 1.80 -12.86 6.42
N ASN A 367 2.55 -13.19 5.36
CA ASN A 367 3.40 -12.24 4.63
C ASN A 367 2.60 -11.10 3.99
N GLU A 368 1.37 -11.36 3.53
CA GLU A 368 0.51 -10.33 2.95
C GLU A 368 0.14 -9.28 4.00
N ALA A 369 -0.11 -9.72 5.25
CA ALA A 369 -0.36 -8.81 6.36
C ALA A 369 0.84 -7.91 6.68
N VAL A 370 2.07 -8.42 6.55
CA VAL A 370 3.31 -7.62 6.69
C VAL A 370 3.36 -6.52 5.62
N LEU A 371 3.14 -6.89 4.35
CA LEU A 371 3.16 -5.94 3.24
C LEU A 371 2.07 -4.87 3.40
N ILE A 372 0.84 -5.29 3.70
CA ILE A 372 -0.28 -4.36 3.91
C ILE A 372 0.02 -3.41 5.06
N LEU A 373 0.56 -3.90 6.20
CA LEU A 373 0.89 -3.04 7.34
C LEU A 373 1.81 -1.89 6.93
N PHE A 374 2.94 -2.21 6.31
CA PHE A 374 3.94 -1.21 5.97
C PHE A 374 3.50 -0.31 4.82
N GLN A 375 2.85 -0.86 3.80
CA GLN A 375 2.26 -0.05 2.72
C GLN A 375 1.22 0.92 3.28
N SER A 376 0.34 0.47 4.18
CA SER A 376 -0.67 1.31 4.80
C SER A 376 -0.07 2.42 5.66
N LEU A 377 0.92 2.11 6.51
CA LEU A 377 1.59 3.12 7.34
C LEU A 377 2.34 4.15 6.49
N TYR A 378 2.99 3.71 5.41
CA TYR A 378 3.66 4.61 4.46
C TYR A 378 2.65 5.53 3.77
N ARG A 379 1.58 4.97 3.22
CA ARG A 379 0.53 5.66 2.46
C ARG A 379 -0.17 6.75 3.26
N ILE A 380 -0.39 6.53 4.55
CA ILE A 380 -0.98 7.55 5.45
C ILE A 380 0.06 8.50 6.08
N GLY A 381 1.33 8.41 5.69
CA GLY A 381 2.42 9.25 6.23
C GLY A 381 2.80 8.94 7.69
N ALA A 382 2.43 7.78 8.23
CA ALA A 382 2.74 7.38 9.61
C ALA A 382 4.16 6.82 9.75
N PHE A 383 5.17 7.58 9.32
CA PHE A 383 6.57 7.15 9.23
C PHE A 383 7.20 6.77 10.58
N ASP A 384 6.82 7.43 11.68
CA ASP A 384 7.31 7.09 13.01
C ASP A 384 6.80 5.71 13.49
N GLU A 385 5.54 5.40 13.19
CA GLU A 385 4.96 4.08 13.46
C GLU A 385 5.61 3.03 12.57
N PHE A 386 5.79 3.34 11.27
CA PHE A 386 6.50 2.48 10.32
C PHE A 386 7.87 2.07 10.87
N MET A 387 8.73 3.05 11.21
CA MET A 387 10.10 2.78 11.64
C MET A 387 10.20 2.15 13.03
N ARG A 388 9.13 2.22 13.83
CA ARG A 388 9.05 1.51 15.11
C ARG A 388 8.73 0.02 14.94
N GLN A 389 7.87 -0.34 13.98
CA GLN A 389 7.49 -1.74 13.74
C GLN A 389 8.50 -2.48 12.84
N PHE A 390 9.15 -1.78 11.91
CA PHE A 390 10.07 -2.37 10.95
C PHE A 390 11.18 -3.25 11.57
N PRO A 391 11.88 -2.83 12.64
CA PRO A 391 12.97 -3.61 13.21
C PRO A 391 12.55 -4.94 13.83
N SER A 392 11.33 -5.05 14.35
CA SER A 392 10.81 -6.30 14.92
C SER A 392 10.39 -7.30 13.86
N ILE A 393 10.07 -6.84 12.65
CA ILE A 393 9.51 -7.69 11.59
C ILE A 393 10.57 -8.04 10.53
N TRP A 394 11.50 -7.13 10.22
CA TRP A 394 12.50 -7.35 9.15
C TRP A 394 13.62 -8.35 9.49
N THR A 395 13.68 -8.81 10.74
CA THR A 395 14.63 -9.85 11.17
C THR A 395 14.07 -11.26 10.95
N GLU A 396 12.84 -11.38 10.48
CA GLU A 396 12.20 -12.64 10.11
C GLU A 396 12.62 -13.05 8.68
N ASP A 397 12.71 -14.36 8.41
CA ASP A 397 13.21 -14.97 7.15
C ASP A 397 12.30 -14.70 5.92
N LEU A 398 12.08 -13.43 5.56
CA LEU A 398 11.40 -13.02 4.32
C LEU A 398 12.47 -12.77 3.24
N HIS A 399 12.48 -13.62 2.22
CA HIS A 399 13.45 -13.57 1.12
C HIS A 399 12.76 -13.80 -0.24
N ASP A 400 11.63 -13.11 -0.47
CA ASP A 400 10.93 -13.09 -1.76
C ASP A 400 11.05 -11.72 -2.45
N GLU A 401 10.42 -11.54 -3.62
CA GLU A 401 10.44 -10.25 -4.34
C GLU A 401 9.74 -9.14 -3.55
N GLY A 402 8.62 -9.46 -2.87
CA GLY A 402 7.90 -8.51 -2.03
C GLY A 402 8.75 -7.98 -0.87
N TRP A 403 9.71 -8.77 -0.40
CA TRP A 403 10.71 -8.33 0.58
C TRP A 403 11.57 -7.17 0.07
N ILE A 404 12.06 -7.24 -1.17
CA ILE A 404 12.94 -6.22 -1.75
C ILE A 404 12.21 -4.88 -1.84
N ASP A 405 10.95 -4.91 -2.29
CA ASP A 405 10.10 -3.71 -2.35
C ASP A 405 9.87 -3.11 -0.97
N LEU A 406 9.61 -3.94 0.04
CA LEU A 406 9.44 -3.50 1.42
C LEU A 406 10.73 -2.89 2.00
N VAL A 407 11.89 -3.46 1.71
CA VAL A 407 13.19 -2.90 2.12
C VAL A 407 13.45 -1.57 1.43
N GLY A 408 13.10 -1.44 0.14
CA GLY A 408 13.14 -0.17 -0.59
C GLY A 408 12.28 0.90 0.06
N LEU A 409 11.03 0.55 0.39
CA LEU A 409 10.10 1.44 1.10
C LEU A 409 10.63 1.86 2.46
N ALA A 410 11.20 0.92 3.23
CA ALA A 410 11.79 1.20 4.52
C ALA A 410 13.02 2.12 4.42
N TYR A 411 13.83 1.96 3.37
CA TYR A 411 14.97 2.86 3.12
C TYR A 411 14.53 4.27 2.76
N GLU A 412 13.47 4.41 1.97
CA GLU A 412 12.85 5.71 1.67
C GLU A 412 12.39 6.39 2.97
N VAL A 413 11.57 5.70 3.77
CA VAL A 413 11.05 6.24 5.04
C VAL A 413 12.19 6.60 6.00
N ALA A 414 13.18 5.72 6.13
CA ALA A 414 14.35 5.97 6.98
C ALA A 414 15.17 7.18 6.50
N SER A 415 15.27 7.39 5.19
CA SER A 415 15.97 8.52 4.60
C SER A 415 15.22 9.83 4.82
N THR A 416 13.90 9.85 4.56
CA THR A 416 13.04 11.01 4.78
C THR A 416 13.06 11.46 6.24
N THR A 417 12.95 10.51 7.17
CA THR A 417 12.94 10.78 8.62
C THR A 417 14.33 10.94 9.23
N ARG A 418 15.40 10.76 8.46
CA ARG A 418 16.80 10.71 8.93
C ARG A 418 16.98 9.70 10.07
N HIS A 419 16.29 8.56 9.98
CA HIS A 419 16.31 7.51 10.98
C HIS A 419 17.67 6.80 11.02
N LYS A 420 18.10 6.39 12.22
CA LYS A 420 19.39 5.72 12.47
C LYS A 420 19.63 4.41 11.68
N LEU A 421 18.56 3.83 11.13
CA LEU A 421 18.63 2.59 10.36
C LEU A 421 18.92 2.81 8.87
N ALA A 422 18.88 4.05 8.35
CA ALA A 422 19.04 4.32 6.92
C ALA A 422 20.33 3.70 6.35
N ASP A 423 21.47 3.87 7.04
CA ASP A 423 22.75 3.29 6.60
C ASP A 423 22.78 1.75 6.68
N GLN A 424 22.05 1.15 7.63
CA GLN A 424 21.98 -0.31 7.76
C GLN A 424 21.14 -0.90 6.63
N ILE A 425 19.98 -0.30 6.36
CA ILE A 425 19.08 -0.73 5.28
C ILE A 425 19.78 -0.55 3.92
N ARG A 426 20.48 0.57 3.70
CA ARG A 426 21.26 0.80 2.46
C ARG A 426 22.27 -0.33 2.22
N LYS A 427 23.03 -0.74 3.24
CA LYS A 427 24.00 -1.84 3.13
C LYS A 427 23.34 -3.18 2.78
N VAL A 428 22.12 -3.43 3.26
CA VAL A 428 21.35 -4.62 2.90
C VAL A 428 20.96 -4.57 1.42
N ILE A 429 20.43 -3.44 0.94
CA ILE A 429 20.09 -3.25 -0.48
C ILE A 429 21.32 -3.43 -1.38
N GLU A 430 22.46 -2.84 -0.99
CA GLU A 430 23.74 -2.99 -1.70
C GLU A 430 24.21 -4.45 -1.75
N ALA A 431 24.08 -5.19 -0.64
CA ALA A 431 24.44 -6.60 -0.56
C ALA A 431 23.54 -7.49 -1.43
N LEU A 432 22.27 -7.10 -1.63
CA LEU A 432 21.33 -7.76 -2.53
C LEU A 432 21.55 -7.37 -4.01
N GLY A 433 22.38 -6.36 -4.28
CA GLY A 433 22.63 -5.86 -5.64
C GLY A 433 21.49 -5.03 -6.24
N ALA A 434 20.48 -4.64 -5.44
CA ALA A 434 19.29 -3.92 -5.89
C ALA A 434 19.51 -2.39 -5.99
N LYS A 435 20.43 -1.98 -6.86
CA LYS A 435 20.85 -0.56 -7.01
C LYS A 435 19.75 0.36 -7.52
N ASP A 436 18.87 -0.18 -8.35
CA ASP A 436 17.68 0.49 -8.87
C ASP A 436 16.68 0.81 -7.76
N VAL A 437 16.42 -0.14 -6.86
CA VAL A 437 15.58 0.06 -5.66
C VAL A 437 16.16 1.15 -4.78
N GLN A 438 17.47 1.12 -4.53
CA GLN A 438 18.16 2.18 -3.78
C GLN A 438 17.98 3.56 -4.43
N ALA A 439 18.23 3.68 -5.73
CA ALA A 439 18.15 4.94 -6.45
C ALA A 439 16.72 5.49 -6.49
N SER A 440 15.73 4.61 -6.63
CA SER A 440 14.30 4.96 -6.59
C SER A 440 13.91 5.50 -5.21
N ALA A 441 14.28 4.80 -4.13
CA ALA A 441 14.01 5.22 -2.76
C ALA A 441 14.70 6.56 -2.40
N GLU A 442 15.93 6.78 -2.85
CA GLU A 442 16.63 8.06 -2.65
C GLU A 442 15.96 9.20 -3.41
N GLU A 443 15.50 8.97 -4.63
CA GLU A 443 14.76 9.96 -5.40
C GLU A 443 13.42 10.29 -4.73
N ALA A 444 12.68 9.29 -4.26
CA ALA A 444 11.40 9.47 -3.59
C ALA A 444 11.57 10.23 -2.25
N ALA A 445 12.56 9.87 -1.44
CA ALA A 445 12.92 10.61 -0.22
C ALA A 445 13.31 12.07 -0.51
N ARG A 446 14.04 12.33 -1.61
CA ARG A 446 14.36 13.70 -2.06
C ARG A 446 13.10 14.48 -2.46
N ARG A 447 12.13 13.84 -3.13
CA ARG A 447 10.85 14.48 -3.49
C ARG A 447 10.06 14.83 -2.23
N GLN A 448 9.95 13.92 -1.27
CA GLN A 448 9.25 14.18 0.00
C GLN A 448 9.90 15.33 0.79
N GLU A 449 11.24 15.39 0.80
CA GLU A 449 11.99 16.51 1.39
C GLU A 449 11.67 17.84 0.71
N ILE A 450 11.45 17.88 -0.60
CA ILE A 450 11.04 19.11 -1.29
C ILE A 450 9.61 19.49 -0.88
N VAL A 451 8.68 18.55 -1.03
CA VAL A 451 7.24 18.76 -0.84
C VAL A 451 6.93 19.29 0.56
N ARG A 452 7.60 18.79 1.61
CA ARG A 452 7.33 19.23 2.99
C ARG A 452 7.57 20.72 3.24
N HIS A 453 8.43 21.37 2.45
CA HIS A 453 8.72 22.80 2.61
C HIS A 453 7.79 23.69 1.77
N LEU A 454 7.18 23.15 0.72
CA LEU A 454 6.33 23.93 -0.19
C LEU A 454 5.06 24.45 0.51
N THR A 455 4.51 25.54 -0.02
CA THR A 455 3.18 26.01 0.38
C THR A 455 2.11 24.98 -0.01
N PRO A 456 0.89 25.03 0.57
CA PRO A 456 -0.19 24.13 0.16
C PRO A 456 -0.43 24.10 -1.37
N MET A 457 -0.47 25.27 -2.01
CA MET A 457 -0.63 25.34 -3.47
C MET A 457 0.61 24.83 -4.23
N GLY A 458 1.82 25.04 -3.67
CA GLY A 458 3.05 24.47 -4.23
C GLY A 458 3.10 22.95 -4.14
N ARG A 459 2.67 22.37 -3.00
CA ARG A 459 2.54 20.92 -2.80
C ARG A 459 1.59 20.31 -3.82
N GLU A 460 0.41 20.88 -3.98
CA GLU A 460 -0.57 20.38 -4.95
C GLU A 460 -0.05 20.49 -6.39
N ALA A 461 0.57 21.61 -6.75
CA ALA A 461 1.19 21.77 -8.07
C ALA A 461 2.32 20.75 -8.32
N TYR A 462 3.14 20.48 -7.29
CA TYR A 462 4.21 19.47 -7.35
C TYR A 462 3.63 18.07 -7.52
N ARG A 463 2.61 17.70 -6.72
CA ARG A 463 1.92 16.42 -6.77
C ARG A 463 1.34 16.14 -8.16
N LEU A 464 0.62 17.11 -8.72
CA LEU A 464 0.03 17.01 -10.06
C LEU A 464 1.11 16.89 -11.15
N ALA A 465 2.19 17.66 -11.06
CA ALA A 465 3.30 17.58 -12.02
C ALA A 465 4.09 16.26 -11.94
N ALA A 466 4.26 15.72 -10.72
CA ALA A 466 4.88 14.42 -10.49
C ALA A 466 4.00 13.28 -11.02
N ALA A 467 2.71 13.27 -10.67
CA ALA A 467 1.77 12.25 -11.14
C ALA A 467 1.67 12.22 -12.68
N ALA A 468 1.61 13.39 -13.33
CA ALA A 468 1.59 13.47 -14.79
C ALA A 468 2.90 12.98 -15.44
N MET A 469 4.04 13.17 -14.78
CA MET A 469 5.33 12.65 -15.22
C MET A 469 5.38 11.12 -15.11
N ASP A 470 5.00 10.58 -13.95
CA ASP A 470 5.04 9.15 -13.67
C ASP A 470 4.03 8.38 -14.58
N GLU A 471 2.83 8.93 -14.83
CA GLU A 471 1.86 8.35 -15.78
C GLU A 471 2.39 8.37 -17.23
N THR A 472 3.18 9.38 -17.59
CA THR A 472 3.79 9.47 -18.93
C THR A 472 4.92 8.47 -19.10
N ASP A 473 5.69 8.20 -18.04
CA ASP A 473 6.79 7.22 -18.03
C ASP A 473 6.27 5.78 -18.21
N GLN A 474 5.09 5.47 -17.66
CA GLN A 474 4.45 4.15 -17.78
C GLN A 474 3.79 3.88 -19.14
N ARG A 475 3.53 4.93 -19.94
CA ARG A 475 2.85 4.79 -21.24
C ARG A 475 3.87 4.74 -22.36
N ASP A 476 4.05 3.56 -22.95
CA ASP A 476 4.94 3.30 -24.09
C ASP A 476 4.42 3.96 -25.38
N VAL A 477 4.52 5.28 -25.46
CA VAL A 477 4.04 6.08 -26.59
C VAL A 477 5.22 6.86 -27.16
N LEU A 478 5.75 6.35 -28.27
CA LEU A 478 6.92 6.83 -29.03
C LEU A 478 6.96 8.33 -29.40
N TRP A 479 5.90 9.12 -29.15
CA TRP A 479 5.77 10.51 -29.64
C TRP A 479 4.98 11.41 -28.68
N ARG A 480 5.60 11.86 -27.58
CA ARG A 480 5.00 12.90 -26.73
C ARG A 480 5.95 14.06 -26.48
N ASP A 481 5.48 15.22 -26.90
CA ASP A 481 5.99 16.51 -26.49
C ASP A 481 5.72 16.71 -24.99
N ALA A 482 6.78 16.60 -24.18
CA ALA A 482 6.77 16.75 -22.74
C ALA A 482 6.94 18.22 -22.29
N GLY A 483 6.82 19.19 -23.20
CA GLY A 483 6.95 20.61 -22.87
C GLY A 483 5.94 21.08 -21.82
N LEU A 484 4.71 20.56 -21.85
CA LEU A 484 3.70 20.88 -20.84
C LEU A 484 4.06 20.32 -19.44
N LEU A 485 4.66 19.13 -19.39
CA LEU A 485 5.16 18.55 -18.13
C LEU A 485 6.27 19.44 -17.55
N ALA A 486 7.23 19.83 -18.38
CA ALA A 486 8.32 20.71 -17.97
C ALA A 486 7.81 22.09 -17.49
N LEU A 487 6.79 22.65 -18.14
CA LEU A 487 6.15 23.91 -17.72
C LEU A 487 5.39 23.77 -16.39
N GLY A 488 4.81 22.59 -16.13
CA GLY A 488 4.19 22.27 -14.84
C GLY A 488 5.16 22.47 -13.67
N TYR A 489 6.42 22.07 -13.80
CA TYR A 489 7.42 22.28 -12.76
C TYR A 489 7.80 23.76 -12.57
N PHE A 490 7.92 24.55 -13.63
CA PHE A 490 8.17 26.00 -13.49
C PHE A 490 7.02 26.75 -12.81
N ARG A 491 5.79 26.25 -12.94
CA ARG A 491 4.64 26.81 -12.22
C ARG A 491 4.81 26.70 -10.70
N ILE A 492 5.50 25.66 -10.20
CA ILE A 492 5.82 25.51 -8.78
C ILE A 492 6.73 26.64 -8.31
N LEU A 493 7.80 26.96 -9.07
CA LEU A 493 8.66 28.10 -8.76
C LEU A 493 7.88 29.41 -8.75
N GLU A 494 6.97 29.59 -9.69
CA GLU A 494 6.12 30.78 -9.78
C GLU A 494 5.22 30.93 -8.55
N ILE A 495 4.59 29.85 -8.11
CA ILE A 495 3.76 29.80 -6.90
C ILE A 495 4.59 30.19 -5.67
N GLU A 496 5.71 29.50 -5.44
CA GLU A 496 6.56 29.72 -4.27
C GLU A 496 7.15 31.13 -4.24
N LEU A 497 7.62 31.66 -5.38
CA LEU A 497 8.14 33.03 -5.45
C LEU A 497 7.05 34.07 -5.16
N ASN A 498 5.81 33.84 -5.60
CA ASN A 498 4.72 34.76 -5.28
C ASN A 498 4.34 34.68 -3.80
N GLN A 499 4.18 33.48 -3.24
CA GLN A 499 3.66 33.29 -1.88
C GLN A 499 4.70 33.48 -0.79
N ARG A 500 5.93 32.96 -0.95
CA ARG A 500 6.99 32.99 0.07
C ARG A 500 7.95 34.19 -0.05
N PHE A 501 7.91 34.91 -1.17
CA PHE A 501 8.79 36.07 -1.38
C PHE A 501 8.02 37.36 -1.69
N LEU A 502 7.33 37.44 -2.82
CA LEU A 502 6.71 38.70 -3.25
C LEU A 502 5.56 39.16 -2.34
N ARG A 503 4.71 38.24 -1.91
CA ARG A 503 3.55 38.57 -1.05
C ARG A 503 4.01 39.10 0.32
N PRO A 504 4.97 38.47 1.04
CA PRO A 504 5.58 39.06 2.23
C PRO A 504 6.20 40.43 1.99
N VAL A 505 6.85 40.66 0.84
CA VAL A 505 7.38 41.99 0.47
C VAL A 505 6.25 43.01 0.32
N ALA A 506 5.20 42.67 -0.41
CA ALA A 506 4.04 43.55 -0.63
C ALA A 506 3.33 43.88 0.70
N ASN A 507 3.14 42.89 1.57
CA ASN A 507 2.50 43.07 2.89
C ASN A 507 3.34 43.96 3.83
N GLY A 508 4.67 43.99 3.64
CA GLY A 508 5.57 44.89 4.36
C GLY A 508 5.53 46.35 3.89
N ILE A 509 4.80 46.66 2.81
CA ILE A 509 4.73 47.99 2.22
C ILE A 509 3.35 48.60 2.41
N VAL A 510 3.27 49.74 3.09
CA VAL A 510 2.03 50.52 3.17
C VAL A 510 1.81 51.25 1.85
N LEU A 511 0.66 51.03 1.20
CA LEU A 511 0.35 51.62 -0.12
C LEU A 511 0.51 53.14 -0.17
N ALA A 512 0.06 53.84 0.87
CA ALA A 512 0.19 55.30 0.98
C ALA A 512 1.66 55.75 1.03
N GLN A 513 2.53 55.00 1.70
CA GLN A 513 3.96 55.29 1.77
C GLN A 513 4.63 55.06 0.41
N LEU A 514 4.28 53.97 -0.29
CA LEU A 514 4.76 53.71 -1.64
C LEU A 514 4.32 54.81 -2.62
N ALA A 515 3.06 55.25 -2.53
CA ALA A 515 2.52 56.33 -3.34
C ALA A 515 3.26 57.66 -3.06
N SER A 516 3.48 57.99 -1.79
CA SER A 516 4.21 59.19 -1.37
C SER A 516 5.67 59.16 -1.85
N ALA A 517 6.39 58.04 -1.66
CA ALA A 517 7.77 57.89 -2.13
C ALA A 517 7.86 57.98 -3.66
N THR A 518 6.90 57.43 -4.40
CA THR A 518 6.86 57.53 -5.87
C THR A 518 6.55 58.97 -6.35
N ALA A 519 5.74 59.71 -5.60
CA ALA A 519 5.38 61.09 -5.93
C ALA A 519 6.50 62.09 -5.60
N ALA A 520 7.29 61.80 -4.57
CA ALA A 520 8.45 62.61 -4.18
C ALA A 520 9.63 62.47 -5.15
N ALA A 521 9.74 61.33 -5.85
CA ALA A 521 10.75 61.12 -6.89
C ALA A 521 10.43 61.94 -8.15
N SER A 522 11.48 62.51 -8.78
CA SER A 522 11.36 63.17 -10.08
C SER A 522 10.88 62.19 -11.15
N GLU A 523 10.36 62.70 -12.27
CA GLU A 523 9.90 61.83 -13.36
C GLU A 523 11.03 60.96 -13.92
N ASP A 524 12.22 61.55 -14.12
CA ASP A 524 13.42 60.82 -14.52
C ASP A 524 13.84 59.79 -13.47
N GLY A 525 13.67 60.13 -12.18
CA GLY A 525 14.01 59.25 -11.05
C GLY A 525 13.09 58.05 -10.84
N ARG A 526 11.94 57.99 -11.51
CA ARG A 526 11.01 56.84 -11.46
C ARG A 526 10.84 56.12 -12.80
N LYS A 527 11.22 56.75 -13.92
CA LYS A 527 11.02 56.23 -15.27
C LYS A 527 11.67 54.84 -15.48
N PRO A 528 12.89 54.56 -15.01
CA PRO A 528 13.50 53.23 -15.16
C PRO A 528 12.70 52.12 -14.46
N TRP A 529 12.03 52.46 -13.36
CA TRP A 529 11.25 51.53 -12.55
C TRP A 529 9.75 51.55 -12.85
N LYS A 530 9.30 52.23 -13.91
CA LYS A 530 7.86 52.45 -14.18
C LYS A 530 7.05 51.15 -14.18
N ASN A 531 7.55 50.10 -14.83
CA ASN A 531 6.85 48.82 -14.93
C ASN A 531 6.93 48.02 -13.63
N ALA A 532 8.12 47.92 -13.02
CA ALA A 532 8.33 47.24 -11.75
C ALA A 532 7.47 47.86 -10.62
N LEU A 533 7.42 49.19 -10.54
CA LEU A 533 6.57 49.92 -9.58
C LEU A 533 5.08 49.72 -9.86
N LYS A 534 4.67 49.61 -11.12
CA LYS A 534 3.27 49.29 -11.47
C LYS A 534 2.90 47.90 -10.96
N SER A 535 3.73 46.89 -11.21
CA SER A 535 3.53 45.53 -10.72
C SER A 535 3.51 45.47 -9.18
N LEU A 536 4.47 46.14 -8.51
CA LEU A 536 4.52 46.19 -7.05
C LEU A 536 3.28 46.88 -6.47
N LYS A 537 2.82 47.98 -7.06
CA LYS A 537 1.57 48.65 -6.63
C LYS A 537 0.35 47.74 -6.80
N SER A 538 0.29 46.97 -7.88
CA SER A 538 -0.78 45.98 -8.12
C SER A 538 -0.81 44.96 -6.98
N LEU A 539 0.35 44.36 -6.67
CA LEU A 539 0.50 43.38 -5.60
C LEU A 539 0.15 43.96 -4.22
N VAL A 540 0.58 45.19 -3.91
CA VAL A 540 0.29 45.85 -2.63
C VAL A 540 -1.20 46.20 -2.50
N SER A 541 -1.88 46.52 -3.60
CA SER A 541 -3.29 46.90 -3.58
C SER A 541 -4.24 45.70 -3.57
N ASP A 542 -3.82 44.57 -4.15
CA ASP A 542 -4.64 43.38 -4.30
C ASP A 542 -3.92 42.11 -3.76
N PRO A 543 -4.42 41.52 -2.65
CA PRO A 543 -3.95 40.26 -2.11
C PRO A 543 -4.03 39.06 -3.06
N SER A 544 -4.90 39.10 -4.08
CA SER A 544 -5.09 38.02 -5.05
C SER A 544 -4.17 38.11 -6.26
N GLU A 545 -3.59 39.28 -6.54
CA GLU A 545 -2.70 39.49 -7.68
C GLU A 545 -1.49 38.55 -7.62
N ARG A 546 -1.08 37.99 -8.78
CA ARG A 546 0.11 37.13 -8.90
C ARG A 546 0.88 37.52 -10.15
N LEU A 547 2.21 37.47 -10.09
CA LEU A 547 3.06 37.72 -11.25
C LEU A 547 3.52 36.41 -11.90
N MET A 548 3.45 36.36 -13.22
CA MET A 548 4.14 35.30 -13.96
C MET A 548 5.67 35.46 -13.87
N LEU A 549 6.42 34.38 -14.11
CA LEU A 549 7.89 34.37 -14.02
C LEU A 549 8.57 35.50 -14.82
N GLY A 550 8.04 35.87 -16.00
CA GLY A 550 8.58 36.95 -16.83
C GLY A 550 8.53 38.33 -16.14
N PRO A 551 7.33 38.84 -15.82
CA PRO A 551 7.17 40.05 -15.01
C PRO A 551 7.92 40.01 -13.67
N LEU A 552 7.87 38.86 -12.97
CA LEU A 552 8.56 38.67 -11.70
C LEU A 552 10.07 38.86 -11.84
N ARG A 553 10.68 38.26 -12.87
CA ARG A 553 12.10 38.41 -13.17
C ARG A 553 12.48 39.85 -13.45
N ASN A 554 11.72 40.53 -14.31
CA ASN A 554 12.00 41.91 -14.66
C ASN A 554 11.94 42.80 -13.42
N MET A 555 10.91 42.63 -12.58
CA MET A 555 10.78 43.36 -11.33
C MET A 555 11.94 43.10 -10.35
N CYS A 556 12.33 41.84 -10.16
CA CYS A 556 13.46 41.49 -9.30
C CYS A 556 14.78 42.07 -9.83
N SER A 557 15.03 41.96 -11.13
CA SER A 557 16.22 42.52 -11.78
C SER A 557 16.30 44.04 -11.62
N ASP A 558 15.18 44.73 -11.87
CA ASP A 558 15.09 46.19 -11.77
C ASP A 558 15.35 46.68 -10.34
N PHE A 559 14.78 46.00 -9.33
CA PHE A 559 14.92 46.38 -7.93
C PHE A 559 16.26 45.95 -7.30
N ALA A 560 16.84 44.84 -7.74
CA ALA A 560 18.17 44.41 -7.32
C ALA A 560 19.25 45.36 -7.85
N ASN A 561 19.17 45.72 -9.14
CA ASN A 561 20.19 46.49 -9.84
C ASN A 561 19.62 47.78 -10.46
N PRO A 562 19.17 48.74 -9.63
CA PRO A 562 18.64 50.00 -10.14
C PRO A 562 19.69 50.80 -10.91
N PRO A 563 19.31 51.41 -12.04
CA PRO A 563 20.12 52.44 -12.67
C PRO A 563 20.42 53.62 -11.73
N PRO A 564 21.56 54.32 -11.89
CA PRO A 564 21.94 55.45 -11.03
C PRO A 564 20.92 56.60 -10.99
N GLU A 565 20.09 56.71 -12.03
CA GLU A 565 19.09 57.76 -12.17
C GLU A 565 17.92 57.59 -11.20
N VAL A 566 17.70 56.39 -10.66
CA VAL A 566 16.58 56.11 -9.75
C VAL A 566 16.75 56.88 -8.44
N ASP A 567 15.67 57.53 -7.98
CA ASP A 567 15.67 58.30 -6.74
C ASP A 567 16.16 57.44 -5.54
N ALA A 568 17.15 57.94 -4.80
CA ALA A 568 17.81 57.18 -3.75
C ALA A 568 16.88 56.82 -2.59
N ASN A 569 15.90 57.67 -2.26
CA ASN A 569 14.96 57.41 -1.18
C ASN A 569 13.93 56.35 -1.59
N LEU A 570 13.37 56.47 -2.81
CA LEU A 570 12.49 55.47 -3.38
C LEU A 570 13.21 54.12 -3.49
N ARG A 571 14.46 54.12 -3.95
CA ARG A 571 15.30 52.94 -4.03
C ARG A 571 15.47 52.28 -2.67
N ARG A 572 15.92 53.03 -1.66
CA ARG A 572 16.14 52.52 -0.30
C ARG A 572 14.86 51.96 0.31
N PHE A 573 13.72 52.64 0.09
CA PHE A 573 12.41 52.20 0.58
C PHE A 573 12.02 50.83 0.02
N VAL A 574 12.08 50.67 -1.31
CA VAL A 574 11.72 49.39 -1.96
C VAL A 574 12.72 48.30 -1.60
N GLN A 575 14.02 48.56 -1.71
CA GLN A 575 15.05 47.56 -1.41
C GLN A 575 14.99 47.07 0.04
N ALA A 576 14.68 47.95 1.00
CA ALA A 576 14.51 47.56 2.40
C ALA A 576 13.37 46.54 2.60
N ALA A 577 12.26 46.68 1.86
CA ALA A 577 11.14 45.74 1.93
C ALA A 577 11.52 44.35 1.39
N PHE A 578 12.25 44.30 0.26
CA PHE A 578 12.79 43.04 -0.27
C PHE A 578 13.79 42.39 0.68
N GLU A 579 14.76 43.17 1.17
CA GLU A 579 15.78 42.69 2.08
C GLU A 579 15.23 42.17 3.42
N ALA A 580 14.10 42.69 3.87
CA ALA A 580 13.44 42.24 5.10
C ALA A 580 12.97 40.78 5.01
N GLN A 581 12.74 40.26 3.79
CA GLN A 581 12.27 38.90 3.54
C GLN A 581 13.39 37.92 3.16
N LEU A 582 14.62 38.42 3.05
CA LEU A 582 15.79 37.64 2.62
C LEU A 582 16.70 37.29 3.81
N THR A 583 17.26 36.08 3.76
CA THR A 583 18.41 35.69 4.59
C THR A 583 19.70 36.36 4.07
N PRO A 584 20.84 36.29 4.78
CA PRO A 584 22.11 36.80 4.24
C PRO A 584 22.48 36.17 2.89
N ALA A 585 22.27 34.86 2.73
CA ALA A 585 22.46 34.17 1.45
C ALA A 585 21.47 34.66 0.38
N GLY A 586 20.20 34.85 0.75
CA GLY A 586 19.18 35.37 -0.15
C GLY A 586 19.46 36.79 -0.65
N LYS A 587 20.00 37.66 0.21
CA LYS A 587 20.42 39.02 -0.19
C LYS A 587 21.54 38.97 -1.22
N PHE A 588 22.54 38.14 -1.00
CA PHE A 588 23.62 37.93 -1.96
C PHE A 588 23.05 37.41 -3.29
N ALA A 589 22.18 36.41 -3.25
CA ALA A 589 21.57 35.84 -4.45
C ALA A 589 20.68 36.84 -5.21
N PHE A 590 19.96 37.72 -4.51
CA PHE A 590 19.12 38.76 -5.09
C PHE A 590 19.96 39.79 -5.85
N TYR A 591 20.98 40.36 -5.20
CA TYR A 591 21.82 41.41 -5.80
C TYR A 591 22.78 40.89 -6.88
N ALA A 592 23.27 39.64 -6.75
CA ALA A 592 24.15 39.01 -7.73
C ALA A 592 23.40 38.34 -8.89
N SER A 593 22.09 38.61 -9.06
CA SER A 593 21.22 38.02 -10.09
C SER A 593 21.03 36.49 -10.05
N GLN A 594 21.62 35.79 -9.07
CA GLN A 594 21.47 34.34 -8.90
C GLN A 594 20.02 33.94 -8.69
N LEU A 595 19.22 34.77 -7.99
CA LEU A 595 17.79 34.53 -7.84
C LEU A 595 17.11 34.49 -9.22
N THR A 596 17.28 35.54 -10.03
CA THR A 596 16.66 35.63 -11.35
C THR A 596 17.21 34.61 -12.35
N ASP A 597 18.42 34.12 -12.14
CA ASP A 597 19.02 33.07 -12.97
C ASP A 597 18.29 31.74 -12.84
N THR A 598 17.71 31.44 -11.66
CA THR A 598 16.94 30.20 -11.44
C THR A 598 15.72 30.08 -12.38
N PHE A 599 15.15 31.20 -12.82
CA PHE A 599 13.99 31.27 -13.74
C PHE A 599 14.22 32.25 -14.92
N SER A 600 15.45 32.31 -15.43
CA SER A 600 15.79 33.18 -16.58
C SER A 600 15.03 32.81 -17.86
N SER A 601 14.92 33.75 -18.83
CA SER A 601 14.25 33.45 -20.11
C SER A 601 14.95 32.34 -20.88
N ALA A 602 16.27 32.25 -20.77
CA ALA A 602 17.04 31.21 -21.41
C ALA A 602 16.69 29.83 -20.83
N ARG A 603 16.62 29.72 -19.49
CA ARG A 603 16.22 28.47 -18.82
C ARG A 603 14.77 28.11 -19.09
N VAL A 604 13.82 29.03 -18.92
CA VAL A 604 12.40 28.73 -19.19
C VAL A 604 12.19 28.44 -20.69
N GLY A 605 12.88 29.17 -21.56
CA GLY A 605 12.81 29.02 -23.02
C GLY A 605 13.37 27.70 -23.54
N SER A 606 14.33 27.07 -22.85
CA SER A 606 14.88 25.77 -23.27
C SER A 606 13.89 24.62 -23.12
N TYR A 607 12.83 24.81 -22.34
CA TYR A 607 11.78 23.81 -22.09
C TYR A 607 10.41 24.22 -22.66
N ARG A 608 10.37 25.27 -23.49
CA ARG A 608 9.19 25.67 -24.26
C ARG A 608 9.29 25.15 -25.68
N ASN A 609 8.17 24.70 -26.24
CA ASN A 609 8.11 24.44 -27.66
C ASN A 609 8.17 25.78 -28.41
N PRO A 610 9.12 25.94 -29.35
CA PRO A 610 9.14 27.13 -30.18
C PRO A 610 7.86 27.18 -31.04
N PRO A 611 7.33 28.38 -31.35
CA PRO A 611 6.07 28.55 -32.07
C PRO A 611 6.07 28.00 -33.51
N ALA A 612 7.19 27.50 -34.03
CA ALA A 612 7.33 26.86 -35.33
C ALA A 612 8.10 25.53 -35.21
N HIS A 613 7.36 24.42 -35.20
CA HIS A 613 7.64 22.98 -35.46
C HIS A 613 9.09 22.42 -35.59
N GLY A 614 10.10 22.93 -34.88
CA GLY A 614 11.48 22.43 -35.01
C GLY A 614 12.07 21.68 -33.82
N ARG A 615 11.48 21.80 -32.63
CA ARG A 615 12.07 21.26 -31.39
C ARG A 615 10.97 20.73 -30.48
N PHE A 616 11.00 19.43 -30.22
CA PHE A 616 10.18 18.78 -29.21
C PHE A 616 10.97 18.70 -27.91
N VAL A 617 10.29 18.88 -26.79
CA VAL A 617 10.85 18.57 -25.47
C VAL A 617 10.56 17.10 -25.20
N GLY A 618 11.59 16.26 -25.12
CA GLY A 618 11.43 14.86 -24.75
C GLY A 618 11.21 14.68 -23.25
N LEU A 619 10.82 13.45 -22.85
CA LEU A 619 10.65 13.09 -21.45
C LEU A 619 11.96 13.28 -20.65
N SER A 620 13.11 12.99 -21.26
CA SER A 620 14.42 13.16 -20.64
C SER A 620 14.73 14.63 -20.29
N GLU A 621 14.31 15.56 -21.15
CA GLU A 621 14.41 16.99 -20.93
C GLU A 621 13.44 17.46 -19.87
N ALA A 622 12.22 16.91 -19.82
CA ALA A 622 11.26 17.21 -18.76
C ALA A 622 11.73 16.69 -17.39
N GLN A 623 12.35 15.51 -17.31
CA GLN A 623 13.00 15.01 -16.09
C GLN A 623 14.19 15.90 -15.68
N THR A 624 14.93 16.44 -16.65
CA THR A 624 16.00 17.42 -16.38
C THR A 624 15.43 18.74 -15.85
N CYS A 625 14.29 19.19 -16.39
CA CYS A 625 13.56 20.34 -15.86
C CYS A 625 13.15 20.13 -14.40
N ARG A 626 12.58 18.96 -14.06
CA ARG A 626 12.24 18.59 -12.68
C ARG A 626 13.44 18.77 -11.75
N ARG A 627 14.59 18.15 -12.07
CA ARG A 627 15.81 18.27 -11.26
C ARG A 627 16.26 19.71 -11.07
N LEU A 628 16.22 20.51 -12.14
CA LEU A 628 16.58 21.93 -12.08
C LEU A 628 15.63 22.73 -11.16
N VAL A 629 14.34 22.44 -11.23
CA VAL A 629 13.34 23.05 -10.35
C VAL A 629 13.56 22.63 -8.90
N ASP A 630 13.82 21.34 -8.64
CA ASP A 630 14.13 20.85 -7.30
C ASP A 630 15.37 21.51 -6.70
N GLU A 631 16.44 21.69 -7.49
CA GLU A 631 17.64 22.42 -7.10
C GLU A 631 17.33 23.89 -6.79
N SER A 632 16.48 24.52 -7.60
CA SER A 632 16.08 25.92 -7.39
C SER A 632 15.25 26.10 -6.12
N LEU A 633 14.33 25.16 -5.83
CA LEU A 633 13.52 25.16 -4.60
C LEU A 633 14.42 25.01 -3.36
N LYS A 634 15.42 24.12 -3.39
CA LYS A 634 16.39 24.00 -2.30
C LYS A 634 17.14 25.29 -2.02
N LEU A 635 17.47 26.05 -3.07
CA LEU A 635 18.06 27.38 -2.90
C LEU A 635 17.07 28.34 -2.21
N TYR A 636 15.81 28.34 -2.64
CA TYR A 636 14.78 29.20 -2.05
C TYR A 636 14.57 28.94 -0.57
N PHE A 637 14.58 27.67 -0.15
CA PHE A 637 14.49 27.28 1.27
C PHE A 637 15.59 27.93 2.13
N THR A 638 16.75 28.24 1.54
CA THR A 638 17.85 28.93 2.23
C THR A 638 17.82 30.46 2.06
N TRP A 639 17.14 30.96 1.04
CA TRP A 639 17.16 32.38 0.67
C TRP A 639 16.05 33.20 1.32
N PHE A 640 14.86 32.61 1.52
CA PHE A 640 13.69 33.33 2.04
C PHE A 640 13.51 33.04 3.52
N ARG A 641 13.20 34.08 4.30
CA ARG A 641 13.02 33.95 5.76
C ARG A 641 11.79 33.13 6.14
N ASP A 642 10.78 33.12 5.28
CA ASP A 642 9.51 32.44 5.52
C ASP A 642 9.64 30.90 5.57
N TYR A 643 10.74 30.34 5.06
CA TYR A 643 11.09 28.92 5.24
C TYR A 643 11.95 28.64 6.47
N ALA A 644 12.48 29.69 7.12
CA ALA A 644 13.37 29.56 8.28
C ALA A 644 12.63 29.62 9.63
N THR A 645 11.33 29.93 9.60
CA THR A 645 10.38 29.93 10.72
C THR A 645 9.55 28.67 10.67
#